data_AF-A0A507QTF6-F1
#
_entry.id   AF-A0A507QTF6-F1
#
_cell.length_a   1.000
_cell.length_b   1.000
_cell.length_c   1.000
_cell.angle_alpha   90.00
_cell.angle_beta   90.00
_cell.angle_gamma   90.00
#
_symmetry.space_group_name_H-M   'P 1'
#
loop_
_entity.id
_entity.type
_entity.pdbx_description
1 polymer ?
#
loop_
_entity_poly.entity_id
_entity_poly.type
_entity_poly.pdbx_seq_one_letter_code
_entity_poly.pdbx_strand_id
1 'polypeptide(L)'
;MLGVRPEAPEEAGSVDSRVPSLSPPRSGSTMDVSPGATAALRGEVVDNVLLGQKVAEAHMRYTVTQDLFRIYHDSMENNLACWVTEQTCPYSVFRNAPGTNAREHMPSVKWRGGSAKWEDRFCAQACLLDRAYSHVRERKLTAIEEKNVSHAFHKAIMAFAMQWARRKTDRGLKSPNSGIAKATEDCWNEAYRSLQICAGVESIRVLYACLIFGLTARPRPCPSDHELLDMARMDEESSPFGVFSSQAPSQRKHAASIPSVLQELLDADQATEFLEHAARQLRMIRNKLEERKIHRGSCAAESHGFGTHELDTFNLIFWMGVVFETVHSPVFKRPIVITEEDCAIHIPSNSCAFNDPLPSYSSSAAAAAAADELQQKLPLWGDMLLQQRAADVDARKIEPGSFSTFEDIAEIISEAATIKTLLFRRVSQLQASIREIAPADRVERFIQETLRVIGFWDRSYGQHMKQYMQQHDSLLPRLQSWYCLILGHWQLGVLLFCEAVEEADQGGLSPRCRLEHRETSQSVTRLRMRTALAACNLAKACLHTHKKDPTSVEPALFHDVFQPAALLFEPSTTLLVRLFTKAALLLIDEISEDECEYMMLDPSKSLIKQHVNLCIKALECVGAVTNVAVLMASHVSQKLTQAISGAR
;
A
#
# COMPACT_ATOMS: atom_id res chain seq x y z
N MET A 1 22.43 -3.69 -40.73
CA MET A 1 23.57 -3.23 -41.53
C MET A 1 24.24 -2.08 -40.79
N LEU A 2 25.52 -2.25 -40.44
CA LEU A 2 26.56 -1.25 -40.09
C LEU A 2 26.22 -0.26 -38.93
N GLY A 3 26.82 -0.23 -37.73
CA GLY A 3 28.04 -0.83 -37.18
C GLY A 3 29.17 0.20 -37.06
N VAL A 4 29.38 0.84 -35.90
CA VAL A 4 30.66 1.48 -35.49
C VAL A 4 30.75 1.56 -33.94
N ARG A 5 31.76 0.89 -33.37
CA ARG A 5 32.34 1.10 -32.02
C ARG A 5 33.39 2.22 -32.09
N PRO A 6 33.78 2.85 -30.96
CA PRO A 6 35.13 3.36 -30.83
C PRO A 6 35.94 2.61 -29.77
N GLU A 7 37.19 2.35 -30.15
CA GLU A 7 38.28 1.74 -29.42
C GLU A 7 38.92 2.71 -28.40
N ALA A 8 39.65 2.12 -27.45
CA ALA A 8 40.56 2.79 -26.51
C ALA A 8 41.84 3.31 -27.19
N PRO A 9 42.65 4.09 -26.46
CA PRO A 9 44.09 3.83 -26.48
C PRO A 9 44.77 3.86 -25.10
N GLU A 10 45.54 2.82 -24.82
CA GLU A 10 46.83 2.83 -24.10
C GLU A 10 47.91 3.40 -25.07
N GLU A 11 49.07 3.98 -24.72
CA GLU A 11 49.87 4.01 -23.50
C GLU A 11 51.00 5.09 -23.63
N ALA A 12 51.65 5.36 -22.48
CA ALA A 12 53.07 5.69 -22.26
C ALA A 12 53.58 7.16 -22.32
N GLY A 13 54.19 7.57 -21.20
CA GLY A 13 55.07 8.73 -21.10
C GLY A 13 55.41 9.19 -19.67
N SER A 14 56.26 8.43 -18.96
CA SER A 14 56.88 8.79 -17.68
C SER A 14 57.88 9.94 -17.83
N VAL A 15 57.80 11.00 -17.00
CA VAL A 15 58.96 11.76 -16.47
C VAL A 15 58.61 12.46 -15.14
N ASP A 16 59.31 12.00 -14.11
CA ASP A 16 59.90 12.66 -12.93
C ASP A 16 59.66 14.17 -12.59
N SER A 17 59.73 14.41 -11.28
CA SER A 17 60.37 15.55 -10.59
C SER A 17 59.55 16.60 -9.81
N ARG A 18 59.84 16.59 -8.50
CA ARG A 18 60.14 17.75 -7.62
C ARG A 18 58.99 18.59 -7.03
N VAL A 19 58.74 18.29 -5.76
CA VAL A 19 58.31 19.21 -4.70
C VAL A 19 59.28 20.40 -4.59
N PRO A 20 58.80 21.65 -4.50
CA PRO A 20 59.55 22.74 -3.89
C PRO A 20 58.98 23.11 -2.52
N SER A 21 59.82 22.95 -1.51
CA SER A 21 59.75 23.64 -0.24
C SER A 21 60.05 25.12 -0.43
N LEU A 22 59.26 26.01 0.19
CA LEU A 22 59.59 27.43 0.32
C LEU A 22 59.48 27.86 1.79
N SER A 23 60.66 28.20 2.32
CA SER A 23 60.91 28.84 3.61
C SER A 23 60.37 30.28 3.66
N PRO A 24 60.24 30.91 4.84
CA PRO A 24 59.53 32.18 5.01
C PRO A 24 60.46 33.38 4.76
N PRO A 25 59.95 34.55 4.32
CA PRO A 25 60.69 35.80 4.43
C PRO A 25 60.30 36.55 5.71
N ARG A 26 61.33 37.06 6.38
CA ARG A 26 61.28 38.01 7.49
C ARG A 26 60.88 39.41 6.98
N SER A 27 59.96 40.01 7.73
CA SER A 27 59.82 41.42 8.12
C SER A 27 60.40 42.54 7.24
N GLY A 28 59.52 43.50 6.89
CA GLY A 28 59.88 44.92 6.85
C GLY A 28 59.25 45.72 5.72
N SER A 29 58.01 46.19 5.90
CA SER A 29 57.53 47.46 5.31
C SER A 29 56.13 47.78 5.86
N THR A 30 56.06 48.82 6.69
CA THR A 30 54.82 49.48 7.10
C THR A 30 54.28 50.30 5.94
N MET A 31 53.17 49.87 5.34
CA MET A 31 52.32 50.74 4.53
C MET A 31 50.99 50.94 5.24
N ASP A 32 50.66 52.21 5.46
CA ASP A 32 49.38 52.70 5.96
C ASP A 32 48.22 52.19 5.09
N VAL A 33 47.38 51.32 5.66
CA VAL A 33 46.11 50.93 5.06
C VAL A 33 45.05 51.91 5.54
N SER A 34 44.46 52.66 4.60
CA SER A 34 43.32 53.53 4.87
C SER A 34 42.15 52.75 5.48
N PRO A 35 41.49 53.25 6.55
CA PRO A 35 40.45 52.53 7.30
C PRO A 35 39.14 52.26 6.52
N GLY A 36 39.01 52.74 5.28
CA GLY A 36 37.86 52.47 4.41
C GLY A 36 37.94 51.15 3.61
N ALA A 37 39.13 50.64 3.32
CA ALA A 37 39.30 49.43 2.48
C ALA A 37 39.08 48.13 3.24
N THR A 38 39.39 48.10 4.53
CA THR A 38 39.19 46.94 5.43
C THR A 38 37.71 46.71 5.78
N ALA A 39 36.88 47.76 5.75
CA ALA A 39 35.43 47.64 5.94
C ALA A 39 34.74 47.05 4.71
N ALA A 40 35.14 47.46 3.49
CA ALA A 40 34.61 46.93 2.24
C ALA A 40 35.00 45.46 2.02
N LEU A 41 36.26 45.09 2.28
CA LEU A 41 36.74 43.70 2.22
C LEU A 41 36.10 42.82 3.30
N ARG A 42 35.81 43.33 4.50
CA ARG A 42 35.02 42.60 5.50
C ARG A 42 33.57 42.43 5.07
N GLY A 43 32.95 43.43 4.45
CA GLY A 43 31.61 43.34 3.88
C GLY A 43 31.53 42.27 2.79
N GLU A 44 32.45 42.29 1.82
CA GLU A 44 32.52 41.27 0.77
C GLU A 44 32.82 39.86 1.29
N VAL A 45 33.68 39.71 2.31
CA VAL A 45 33.94 38.40 2.92
C VAL A 45 32.74 37.89 3.70
N VAL A 46 32.02 38.75 4.43
CA VAL A 46 30.79 38.36 5.14
C VAL A 46 29.66 38.03 4.15
N ASP A 47 29.53 38.78 3.05
CA ASP A 47 28.56 38.51 2.00
C ASP A 47 28.88 37.22 1.22
N ASN A 48 30.16 36.94 0.96
CA ASN A 48 30.60 35.68 0.34
C ASN A 48 30.42 34.47 1.27
N VAL A 49 30.63 34.63 2.59
CA VAL A 49 30.36 33.57 3.58
C VAL A 49 28.85 33.33 3.70
N LEU A 50 28.02 34.38 3.72
CA LEU A 50 26.56 34.27 3.77
C LEU A 50 25.99 33.66 2.48
N LEU A 51 26.56 34.01 1.32
CA LEU A 51 26.22 33.40 0.03
C LEU A 51 26.64 31.93 0.00
N GLY A 52 27.84 31.60 0.48
CA GLY A 52 28.32 30.23 0.64
C GLY A 52 27.42 29.38 1.55
N GLN A 53 26.96 29.96 2.66
CA GLN A 53 25.98 29.31 3.55
C GLN A 53 24.63 29.09 2.84
N LYS A 54 24.09 30.09 2.15
CA LYS A 54 22.84 29.96 1.39
C LYS A 54 22.92 28.89 0.29
N VAL A 55 24.06 28.82 -0.41
CA VAL A 55 24.31 27.80 -1.44
C VAL A 55 24.44 26.41 -0.82
N ALA A 56 25.17 26.28 0.30
CA ALA A 56 25.30 25.02 1.03
C ALA A 56 23.93 24.53 1.56
N GLU A 57 23.12 25.40 2.13
CA GLU A 57 21.76 25.10 2.57
C GLU A 57 20.82 24.74 1.40
N ALA A 58 20.96 25.41 0.25
CA ALA A 58 20.20 25.07 -0.95
C ALA A 58 20.60 23.71 -1.51
N HIS A 59 21.90 23.42 -1.55
CA HIS A 59 22.42 22.12 -1.97
C HIS A 59 21.98 21.00 -1.01
N MET A 60 22.06 21.22 0.30
CA MET A 60 21.59 20.25 1.30
C MET A 60 20.09 19.98 1.15
N ARG A 61 19.26 21.01 0.98
CA ARG A 61 17.82 20.85 0.74
C ARG A 61 17.55 20.09 -0.55
N TYR A 62 18.28 20.37 -1.61
CA TYR A 62 18.16 19.65 -2.88
C TYR A 62 18.49 18.16 -2.69
N THR A 63 19.62 17.83 -2.07
CA THR A 63 20.05 16.45 -1.83
C THR A 63 19.05 15.69 -0.96
N VAL A 64 18.57 16.30 0.14
CA VAL A 64 17.53 15.69 0.99
C VAL A 64 16.24 15.45 0.20
N THR A 65 15.85 16.40 -0.65
CA THR A 65 14.65 16.25 -1.49
C THR A 65 14.80 15.11 -2.48
N GLN A 66 15.96 14.97 -3.13
CA GLN A 66 16.26 13.87 -4.05
C GLN A 66 16.25 12.51 -3.34
N ASP A 67 16.86 12.43 -2.15
CA ASP A 67 16.81 11.25 -1.29
C ASP A 67 15.36 10.83 -0.97
N LEU A 68 14.49 11.80 -0.66
CA LEU A 68 13.08 11.54 -0.35
C LEU A 68 12.27 11.11 -1.55
N PHE A 69 12.50 11.69 -2.72
CA PHE A 69 11.90 11.20 -3.96
C PHE A 69 12.32 9.77 -4.25
N ARG A 70 13.59 9.42 -4.03
CA ARG A 70 14.05 8.03 -4.15
C ARG A 70 13.32 7.10 -3.16
N ILE A 71 13.10 7.52 -1.92
CA ILE A 71 12.33 6.74 -0.94
C ILE A 71 10.87 6.56 -1.38
N TYR A 72 10.22 7.64 -1.82
CA TYR A 72 8.87 7.58 -2.37
C TYR A 72 8.80 6.59 -3.53
N HIS A 73 9.80 6.63 -4.41
CA HIS A 73 9.85 5.81 -5.58
C HIS A 73 10.01 4.31 -5.25
N ASP A 74 10.98 4.01 -4.39
CA ASP A 74 11.32 2.65 -3.99
C ASP A 74 10.22 1.98 -3.17
N SER A 75 9.37 2.74 -2.46
CA SER A 75 8.17 2.20 -1.79
C SER A 75 6.92 2.29 -2.68
N MET A 76 6.45 3.49 -2.98
CA MET A 76 5.13 3.71 -3.60
C MET A 76 5.07 3.26 -5.05
N GLU A 77 5.91 3.83 -5.92
CA GLU A 77 5.89 3.56 -7.37
C GLU A 77 6.32 2.11 -7.65
N ASN A 78 7.28 1.59 -6.88
CA ASN A 78 7.66 0.18 -6.92
C ASN A 78 6.45 -0.74 -6.69
N ASN A 79 5.63 -0.49 -5.67
CA ASN A 79 4.47 -1.34 -5.37
C ASN A 79 3.31 -1.14 -6.34
N LEU A 80 3.05 0.11 -6.75
CA LEU A 80 2.04 0.42 -7.76
C LEU A 80 2.31 -0.32 -9.07
N ALA A 81 3.58 -0.56 -9.41
CA ALA A 81 3.95 -1.30 -10.61
C ALA A 81 3.38 -2.72 -10.66
N CYS A 82 3.00 -3.35 -9.54
CA CYS A 82 2.31 -4.65 -9.53
C CYS A 82 0.85 -4.58 -9.05
N TRP A 83 0.48 -3.59 -8.23
CA TRP A 83 -0.89 -3.46 -7.73
C TRP A 83 -1.85 -2.92 -8.78
N VAL A 84 -1.39 -1.96 -9.58
CA VAL A 84 -2.19 -1.21 -10.55
C VAL A 84 -1.47 -1.23 -11.88
N THR A 85 -1.84 -2.14 -12.77
CA THR A 85 -1.26 -2.26 -14.10
C THR A 85 -2.33 -2.15 -15.16
N GLU A 86 -1.94 -1.90 -16.40
CA GLU A 86 -2.89 -1.93 -17.53
C GLU A 86 -3.53 -3.32 -17.70
N GLN A 87 -2.82 -4.39 -17.33
CA GLN A 87 -3.32 -5.77 -17.38
C GLN A 87 -4.29 -6.10 -16.23
N THR A 88 -4.15 -5.42 -15.09
CA THR A 88 -5.01 -5.63 -13.91
C THR A 88 -6.13 -4.61 -13.80
N CYS A 89 -6.05 -3.51 -14.55
CA CYS A 89 -7.09 -2.49 -14.63
C CYS A 89 -8.28 -3.02 -15.45
N PRO A 90 -9.46 -3.22 -14.84
CA PRO A 90 -10.62 -3.73 -15.56
C PRO A 90 -11.03 -2.78 -16.70
N TYR A 91 -10.92 -1.47 -16.51
CA TYR A 91 -11.31 -0.47 -17.49
C TYR A 91 -10.43 -0.43 -18.76
N SER A 92 -9.21 -0.95 -18.68
CA SER A 92 -8.28 -1.04 -19.82
C SER A 92 -8.50 -2.31 -20.65
N VAL A 93 -8.87 -3.42 -20.00
CA VAL A 93 -9.06 -4.72 -20.66
C VAL A 93 -10.27 -4.74 -21.59
N PHE A 94 -11.41 -4.19 -21.16
CA PHE A 94 -12.65 -4.23 -21.95
C PHE A 94 -12.66 -3.26 -23.14
N ARG A 95 -11.78 -2.27 -23.15
CA ARG A 95 -11.58 -1.41 -24.31
C ARG A 95 -10.85 -2.14 -25.45
N ASN A 96 -10.11 -3.19 -25.14
CA ASN A 96 -9.30 -3.97 -26.07
C ASN A 96 -9.93 -5.34 -26.40
N ALA A 97 -11.26 -5.49 -26.24
CA ALA A 97 -11.98 -6.71 -26.56
C ALA A 97 -11.75 -7.17 -28.02
N PRO A 98 -11.66 -8.49 -28.29
CA PRO A 98 -11.36 -9.02 -29.61
C PRO A 98 -12.44 -8.62 -30.61
N GLY A 99 -12.05 -7.82 -31.61
CA GLY A 99 -12.94 -7.22 -32.61
C GLY A 99 -12.61 -5.76 -32.94
N THR A 100 -11.87 -5.08 -32.07
CA THR A 100 -11.24 -3.79 -32.39
C THR A 100 -9.78 -4.04 -32.80
N ASN A 101 -9.34 -3.49 -33.94
CA ASN A 101 -7.96 -3.60 -34.45
C ASN A 101 -6.91 -2.90 -33.54
N ALA A 102 -7.23 -2.67 -32.27
CA ALA A 102 -6.42 -1.94 -31.29
C ALA A 102 -5.45 -2.84 -30.50
N ARG A 103 -5.38 -4.14 -30.81
CA ARG A 103 -4.39 -5.04 -30.20
C ARG A 103 -2.95 -4.74 -30.64
N GLU A 104 -2.76 -3.90 -31.66
CA GLU A 104 -1.44 -3.69 -32.30
C GLU A 104 -0.65 -2.46 -31.82
N HIS A 105 -1.17 -1.57 -30.96
CA HIS A 105 -0.49 -0.28 -30.72
C HIS A 105 -0.29 0.20 -29.27
N MET A 106 -0.68 -0.56 -28.23
CA MET A 106 -0.02 -0.37 -26.93
C MET A 106 1.11 -1.38 -26.84
N PRO A 107 2.40 -0.95 -26.81
CA PRO A 107 3.43 -1.87 -26.38
C PRO A 107 3.02 -2.26 -24.96
N SER A 108 2.66 -3.53 -24.75
CA SER A 108 2.71 -4.12 -23.42
C SER A 108 4.03 -3.60 -22.86
N VAL A 109 4.00 -2.77 -21.82
CA VAL A 109 5.23 -2.31 -21.18
C VAL A 109 5.77 -3.57 -20.53
N LYS A 110 6.47 -4.37 -21.36
CA LYS A 110 7.10 -5.62 -20.98
C LYS A 110 7.89 -5.27 -19.74
N TRP A 111 7.75 -6.09 -18.72
CA TRP A 111 8.41 -6.00 -17.41
C TRP A 111 9.93 -6.08 -17.57
N ARG A 112 10.53 -5.19 -18.35
CA ARG A 112 11.93 -5.21 -18.71
C ARG A 112 12.65 -4.51 -17.57
N GLY A 113 13.14 -5.31 -16.64
CA GLY A 113 14.00 -4.87 -15.56
C GLY A 113 15.14 -4.00 -16.08
N GLY A 114 15.36 -2.86 -15.42
CA GLY A 114 16.63 -2.13 -15.52
C GLY A 114 16.67 -0.87 -16.39
N SER A 115 15.55 -0.21 -16.74
CA SER A 115 15.64 1.14 -17.35
C SER A 115 14.93 2.19 -16.51
N ALA A 116 15.57 3.35 -16.33
CA ALA A 116 15.11 4.57 -15.64
C ALA A 116 13.73 5.13 -16.07
N LYS A 117 12.95 4.40 -16.89
CA LYS A 117 11.60 4.77 -17.35
C LYS A 117 10.47 4.41 -16.39
N TRP A 118 10.74 3.60 -15.35
CA TRP A 118 9.74 3.37 -14.29
C TRP A 118 9.68 4.53 -13.29
N GLU A 119 10.65 5.46 -13.36
CA GLU A 119 11.06 6.25 -12.19
C GLU A 119 10.08 7.34 -11.72
N ASP A 120 9.08 7.67 -12.53
CA ASP A 120 8.07 8.68 -12.18
C ASP A 120 6.69 8.38 -12.78
N ARG A 121 6.33 7.11 -12.99
CA ARG A 121 5.14 6.78 -13.80
C ARG A 121 3.87 7.43 -13.25
N PHE A 122 3.47 7.15 -12.02
CA PHE A 122 2.19 7.65 -11.51
C PHE A 122 2.26 9.13 -11.11
N CYS A 123 3.35 9.55 -10.47
CA CYS A 123 3.60 10.96 -10.12
C CYS A 123 3.59 11.89 -11.36
N ALA A 124 4.33 11.54 -12.42
CA ALA A 124 4.36 12.32 -13.66
C ALA A 124 3.04 12.21 -14.42
N GLN A 125 2.41 11.02 -14.46
CA GLN A 125 1.08 10.85 -15.06
C GLN A 125 0.03 11.71 -14.38
N ALA A 126 0.04 11.83 -13.04
CA ALA A 126 -0.88 12.72 -12.32
C ALA A 126 -0.68 14.19 -12.73
N CYS A 127 0.56 14.63 -12.91
CA CYS A 127 0.86 15.99 -13.38
C CYS A 127 0.41 16.23 -14.84
N LEU A 128 0.68 15.27 -15.73
CA LEU A 128 0.26 15.36 -17.14
C LEU A 128 -1.27 15.32 -17.27
N LEU A 129 -1.91 14.45 -16.50
CA LEU A 129 -3.35 14.31 -16.49
C LEU A 129 -4.02 15.56 -15.90
N ASP A 130 -3.46 16.18 -14.86
CA ASP A 130 -3.97 17.45 -14.31
C ASP A 130 -3.94 18.58 -15.35
N ARG A 131 -2.89 18.64 -16.19
CA ARG A 131 -2.80 19.59 -17.30
C ARG A 131 -3.88 19.31 -18.35
N ALA A 132 -4.10 18.06 -18.73
CA ALA A 132 -5.16 17.70 -19.68
C ALA A 132 -6.56 17.96 -19.11
N TYR A 133 -6.77 17.64 -17.84
CA TYR A 133 -8.00 17.90 -17.10
C TYR A 133 -8.29 19.40 -16.95
N SER A 134 -7.30 20.27 -17.17
CA SER A 134 -7.52 21.72 -17.18
C SER A 134 -8.54 22.22 -18.22
N HIS A 135 -8.76 21.43 -19.28
CA HIS A 135 -9.78 21.65 -20.32
C HIS A 135 -11.14 21.00 -19.97
N VAL A 136 -11.15 20.17 -18.92
CA VAL A 136 -12.34 19.46 -18.43
C VAL A 136 -12.97 20.13 -17.22
N ARG A 137 -12.16 20.69 -16.33
CA ARG A 137 -12.65 21.51 -15.24
C ARG A 137 -13.44 22.72 -15.75
N GLU A 138 -14.41 23.17 -14.95
CA GLU A 138 -15.29 24.30 -15.28
C GLU A 138 -14.56 25.63 -15.34
N ARG A 139 -13.50 25.78 -14.52
CA ARG A 139 -12.69 27.01 -14.45
C ARG A 139 -11.21 26.69 -14.42
N LYS A 140 -10.39 27.61 -14.91
CA LYS A 140 -8.94 27.54 -14.72
C LYS A 140 -8.57 27.82 -13.26
N LEU A 141 -7.50 27.18 -12.80
CA LEU A 141 -6.90 27.51 -11.50
C LEU A 141 -6.31 28.91 -11.57
N THR A 142 -6.50 29.66 -10.50
CA THR A 142 -5.82 30.94 -10.27
C THR A 142 -4.32 30.69 -10.03
N ALA A 143 -3.49 31.73 -10.19
CA ALA A 143 -2.04 31.61 -9.92
C ALA A 143 -1.75 31.18 -8.46
N ILE A 144 -2.58 31.61 -7.52
CA ILE A 144 -2.46 31.24 -6.10
C ILE A 144 -2.82 29.77 -5.91
N GLU A 145 -3.92 29.31 -6.50
CA GLU A 145 -4.31 27.89 -6.45
C GLU A 145 -3.26 27.00 -7.10
N GLU A 146 -2.73 27.36 -8.28
CA GLU A 146 -1.69 26.59 -8.96
C GLU A 146 -0.43 26.44 -8.09
N LYS A 147 -0.04 27.51 -7.39
CA LYS A 147 1.06 27.49 -6.42
C LYS A 147 0.73 26.57 -5.23
N ASN A 148 -0.46 26.68 -4.66
CA ASN A 148 -0.89 25.88 -3.51
C ASN A 148 -1.01 24.40 -3.87
N VAL A 149 -1.56 24.07 -5.04
CA VAL A 149 -1.66 22.72 -5.59
C VAL A 149 -0.27 22.09 -5.74
N SER A 150 0.67 22.82 -6.38
CA SER A 150 2.05 22.35 -6.55
C SER A 150 2.74 22.12 -5.20
N HIS A 151 2.51 23.03 -4.24
CA HIS A 151 3.05 22.93 -2.89
C HIS A 151 2.49 21.72 -2.14
N ALA A 152 1.16 21.56 -2.12
CA ALA A 152 0.48 20.45 -1.45
C ALA A 152 0.90 19.09 -2.03
N PHE A 153 0.99 18.99 -3.36
CA PHE A 153 1.46 17.79 -4.05
C PHE A 153 2.87 17.41 -3.62
N HIS A 154 3.80 18.36 -3.65
CA HIS A 154 5.17 18.12 -3.23
C HIS A 154 5.27 17.75 -1.74
N LYS A 155 4.57 18.49 -0.86
CA LYS A 155 4.58 18.23 0.58
C LYS A 155 4.00 16.87 0.94
N ALA A 156 2.95 16.41 0.26
CA ALA A 156 2.40 15.08 0.47
C ALA A 156 3.41 13.96 0.17
N ILE A 157 4.14 14.07 -0.95
CA ILE A 157 5.20 13.11 -1.32
C ILE A 157 6.34 13.15 -0.30
N MET A 158 6.79 14.35 0.10
CA MET A 158 7.85 14.49 1.10
C MET A 158 7.42 13.92 2.46
N ALA A 159 6.20 14.20 2.92
CA ALA A 159 5.66 13.68 4.16
C ALA A 159 5.54 12.15 4.15
N PHE A 160 5.11 11.57 3.02
CA PHE A 160 5.12 10.13 2.81
C PHE A 160 6.53 9.56 2.97
N ALA A 161 7.50 10.07 2.23
CA ALA A 161 8.88 9.58 2.27
C ALA A 161 9.56 9.79 3.64
N MET A 162 9.16 10.84 4.37
CA MET A 162 9.69 11.17 5.70
C MET A 162 9.44 10.06 6.73
N GLN A 163 8.45 9.18 6.51
CA GLN A 163 8.19 8.03 7.39
C GLN A 163 9.44 7.15 7.60
N TRP A 164 10.30 7.01 6.58
CA TRP A 164 11.52 6.20 6.65
C TRP A 164 12.75 6.96 7.17
N ALA A 165 12.65 8.28 7.39
CA ALA A 165 13.78 9.10 7.84
C ALA A 165 14.27 8.72 9.25
N ARG A 166 13.36 8.22 10.10
CA ARG A 166 13.63 7.78 11.47
C ARG A 166 14.62 6.60 11.55
N ARG A 167 14.72 5.78 10.49
CA ARG A 167 15.70 4.69 10.40
C ARG A 167 17.15 5.16 10.25
N LYS A 168 17.40 6.37 9.71
CA LYS A 168 18.76 6.90 9.57
C LYS A 168 19.39 7.21 10.95
N THR A 169 18.58 7.52 11.97
CA THR A 169 19.05 7.89 13.32
C THR A 169 19.32 6.74 14.28
N ASP A 170 18.64 5.60 14.10
CA ASP A 170 18.79 4.45 15.01
C ASP A 170 20.15 3.74 14.86
N ARG A 171 20.94 4.12 13.85
CA ARG A 171 22.34 3.72 13.71
C ARG A 171 23.32 4.59 14.54
N GLY A 172 22.86 5.56 15.33
CA GLY A 172 23.75 6.54 15.96
C GLY A 172 23.39 7.06 17.35
N LEU A 173 22.14 7.47 17.63
CA LEU A 173 21.84 8.19 18.89
C LEU A 173 20.39 7.97 19.34
N LYS A 174 20.22 7.26 20.47
CA LYS A 174 18.95 7.05 21.18
C LYS A 174 18.51 8.31 21.93
N SER A 175 18.27 9.42 21.22
CA SER A 175 17.60 10.58 21.82
C SER A 175 16.14 10.61 21.36
N PRO A 176 15.16 10.53 22.30
CA PRO A 176 13.74 10.70 22.01
C PRO A 176 13.41 12.08 21.40
N ASN A 177 14.32 13.05 21.54
CA ASN A 177 14.24 14.41 20.99
C ASN A 177 15.18 14.61 19.80
N SER A 178 15.27 13.64 18.90
CA SER A 178 16.05 13.84 17.67
C SER A 178 15.38 14.92 16.81
N GLY A 179 16.16 15.87 16.28
CA GLY A 179 15.64 16.90 15.37
C GLY A 179 14.91 16.31 14.15
N ILE A 180 15.16 15.04 13.82
CA ILE A 180 14.52 14.30 12.74
C ILE A 180 13.09 13.86 13.09
N ALA A 181 12.81 13.46 14.34
CA ALA A 181 11.44 13.14 14.76
C ALA A 181 10.54 14.39 14.64
N LYS A 182 11.02 15.52 15.14
CA LYS A 182 10.35 16.82 14.99
C LYS A 182 10.22 17.23 13.51
N ALA A 183 11.29 17.11 12.72
CA ALA A 183 11.23 17.43 11.29
C ALA A 183 10.23 16.55 10.51
N THR A 184 10.09 15.28 10.90
CA THR A 184 9.11 14.34 10.33
C THR A 184 7.69 14.79 10.65
N GLU A 185 7.43 15.15 11.91
CA GLU A 185 6.15 15.69 12.37
C GLU A 185 5.81 17.03 11.71
N ASP A 186 6.78 17.95 11.63
CA ASP A 186 6.62 19.24 10.97
C ASP A 186 6.30 19.06 9.47
N CYS A 187 6.97 18.13 8.79
CA CYS A 187 6.71 17.80 7.39
C CYS A 187 5.29 17.25 7.19
N TRP A 188 4.86 16.33 8.07
CA TRP A 188 3.51 15.77 8.03
C TRP A 188 2.45 16.85 8.26
N ASN A 189 2.62 17.69 9.29
CA ASN A 189 1.70 18.79 9.60
C ASN A 189 1.62 19.81 8.46
N GLU A 190 2.74 20.11 7.80
CA GLU A 190 2.79 21.04 6.67
C GLU A 190 2.06 20.47 5.44
N ALA A 191 2.22 19.18 5.16
CA ALA A 191 1.47 18.49 4.11
C ALA A 191 -0.02 18.47 4.40
N TYR A 192 -0.42 18.13 5.64
CA TYR A 192 -1.80 18.17 6.09
C TYR A 192 -2.43 19.54 5.86
N ARG A 193 -1.80 20.62 6.35
CA ARG A 193 -2.31 22.00 6.16
C ARG A 193 -2.38 22.39 4.69
N SER A 194 -1.37 22.04 3.90
CA SER A 194 -1.35 22.35 2.46
C SER A 194 -2.49 21.65 1.71
N LEU A 195 -2.82 20.41 2.07
CA LEU A 195 -3.95 19.68 1.50
C LEU A 195 -5.29 20.28 1.95
N GLN A 196 -5.42 20.67 3.21
CA GLN A 196 -6.64 21.35 3.71
C GLN A 196 -6.91 22.66 2.99
N ILE A 197 -5.87 23.48 2.73
CA ILE A 197 -5.98 24.70 1.91
C ILE A 197 -6.49 24.38 0.50
N CYS A 198 -6.16 23.21 -0.03
CA CYS A 198 -6.54 22.77 -1.37
C CYS A 198 -7.83 21.92 -1.42
N ALA A 199 -8.54 21.70 -0.30
CA ALA A 199 -9.67 20.75 -0.25
C ALA A 199 -10.84 21.10 -1.19
N GLY A 200 -11.01 22.38 -1.54
CA GLY A 200 -12.01 22.85 -2.51
C GLY A 200 -11.50 23.00 -3.94
N VAL A 201 -10.26 22.62 -4.22
CA VAL A 201 -9.62 22.84 -5.53
C VAL A 201 -9.71 21.57 -6.36
N GLU A 202 -10.46 21.62 -7.47
CA GLU A 202 -10.53 20.52 -8.45
C GLU A 202 -9.19 20.37 -9.20
N SER A 203 -8.30 19.54 -8.66
CA SER A 203 -7.03 19.19 -9.27
C SER A 203 -6.69 17.72 -9.07
N ILE A 204 -6.23 17.07 -10.13
CA ILE A 204 -5.76 15.68 -10.11
C ILE A 204 -4.47 15.56 -9.32
N ARG A 205 -3.62 16.62 -9.27
CA ARG A 205 -2.47 16.65 -8.36
C ARG A 205 -2.91 16.61 -6.91
N VAL A 206 -3.89 17.44 -6.51
CA VAL A 206 -4.41 17.42 -5.13
C VAL A 206 -5.04 16.06 -4.81
N LEU A 207 -5.82 15.50 -5.74
CA LEU A 207 -6.41 14.18 -5.60
C LEU A 207 -5.35 13.09 -5.39
N TYR A 208 -4.32 13.06 -6.24
CA TYR A 208 -3.21 12.11 -6.11
C TYR A 208 -2.47 12.30 -4.79
N ALA A 209 -2.23 13.55 -4.39
CA ALA A 209 -1.62 13.88 -3.11
C ALA A 209 -2.46 13.39 -1.92
N CYS A 210 -3.80 13.46 -1.99
CA CYS A 210 -4.68 12.88 -0.98
C CYS A 210 -4.60 11.35 -0.94
N LEU A 211 -4.46 10.68 -2.10
CA LEU A 211 -4.27 9.23 -2.15
C LEU A 211 -2.96 8.80 -1.48
N ILE A 212 -1.85 9.48 -1.79
CA ILE A 212 -0.55 9.19 -1.16
C ILE A 212 -0.58 9.52 0.32
N PHE A 213 -1.04 10.73 0.68
CA PHE A 213 -1.07 11.18 2.06
C PHE A 213 -1.98 10.33 2.93
N GLY A 214 -3.03 9.75 2.36
CA GLY A 214 -3.91 8.85 3.08
C GLY A 214 -3.32 7.49 3.44
N LEU A 215 -2.14 7.15 2.90
CA LEU A 215 -1.33 5.99 3.31
C LEU A 215 -0.24 6.38 4.33
N THR A 216 0.02 7.67 4.51
CA THR A 216 1.08 8.19 5.38
C THR A 216 0.67 8.11 6.85
N ALA A 217 1.36 7.27 7.60
CA ALA A 217 1.16 7.17 9.04
C ALA A 217 1.51 8.51 9.71
N ARG A 218 0.60 9.01 10.55
CA ARG A 218 0.86 10.19 11.37
C ARG A 218 2.05 9.93 12.32
N PRO A 219 3.10 10.76 12.28
CA PRO A 219 4.17 10.71 13.28
C PRO A 219 3.56 10.96 14.65
N ARG A 220 3.72 10.01 15.56
CA ARG A 220 3.36 10.17 16.97
C ARG A 220 4.64 10.23 17.80
N PRO A 221 4.67 10.91 18.95
CA PRO A 221 5.72 10.72 19.95
C PRO A 221 5.81 9.24 20.32
N CYS A 222 7.01 8.76 20.68
CA CYS A 222 7.08 7.44 21.31
C CYS A 222 6.54 7.62 22.72
N PRO A 223 5.49 6.88 23.13
CA PRO A 223 5.04 6.92 24.50
C PRO A 223 6.20 6.56 25.43
N SER A 224 6.27 7.26 26.54
CA SER A 224 7.16 6.92 27.65
C SER A 224 6.79 5.54 28.21
N ASP A 225 7.75 4.87 28.85
CA ASP A 225 7.50 3.59 29.54
C ASP A 225 6.36 3.70 30.57
N HIS A 226 6.17 4.89 31.15
CA HIS A 226 5.09 5.20 32.08
C HIS A 226 3.72 5.23 31.39
N GLU A 227 3.61 5.91 30.23
CA GLU A 227 2.38 5.93 29.43
C GLU A 227 2.03 4.53 28.91
N LEU A 228 3.02 3.73 28.54
CA LEU A 228 2.85 2.32 28.16
C LEU A 228 2.26 1.48 29.30
N LEU A 229 2.77 1.66 30.52
CA LEU A 229 2.26 0.96 31.71
C LEU A 229 0.86 1.43 32.10
N ASP A 230 0.57 2.73 32.00
CA ASP A 230 -0.75 3.28 32.32
C ASP A 230 -1.81 2.83 31.31
N MET A 231 -1.48 2.77 30.02
CA MET A 231 -2.34 2.20 28.97
C MET A 231 -2.65 0.72 29.21
N ALA A 232 -1.68 -0.05 29.72
CA ALA A 232 -1.87 -1.46 30.07
C ALA A 232 -2.74 -1.64 31.33
N ARG A 233 -2.71 -0.69 32.27
CA ARG A 233 -3.51 -0.73 33.50
C ARG A 233 -4.98 -0.36 33.27
N MET A 234 -5.26 0.57 32.36
CA MET A 234 -6.64 0.97 32.05
C MET A 234 -7.47 -0.13 31.38
N ASP A 235 -6.84 -1.13 30.74
CA ASP A 235 -7.51 -2.29 30.12
C ASP A 235 -8.06 -3.29 31.15
N GLU A 236 -7.44 -3.39 32.34
CA GLU A 236 -7.97 -4.24 33.42
C GLU A 236 -9.22 -3.64 34.09
N GLU A 237 -9.33 -2.30 34.11
CA GLU A 237 -10.43 -1.59 34.77
C GLU A 237 -11.63 -1.30 33.87
N SER A 238 -11.47 -1.32 32.53
CA SER A 238 -12.48 -0.88 31.57
C SER A 238 -13.36 -2.00 30.97
N SER A 239 -13.40 -3.21 31.56
CA SER A 239 -14.43 -4.21 31.26
C SER A 239 -15.80 -3.74 31.79
N PRO A 240 -16.76 -3.27 30.96
CA PRO A 240 -17.95 -2.57 31.45
C PRO A 240 -19.09 -3.49 31.92
N PHE A 241 -18.88 -4.81 31.98
CA PHE A 241 -19.91 -5.78 32.37
C PHE A 241 -19.46 -6.65 33.54
N GLY A 242 -19.12 -5.98 34.63
CA GLY A 242 -18.76 -6.58 35.91
C GLY A 242 -19.90 -6.64 36.92
N VAL A 243 -21.18 -6.62 36.56
CA VAL A 243 -22.27 -6.89 37.52
C VAL A 243 -23.49 -7.49 36.80
N PHE A 244 -23.92 -8.68 37.23
CA PHE A 244 -25.09 -9.47 36.80
C PHE A 244 -25.00 -10.25 35.47
N SER A 245 -24.42 -11.45 35.51
CA SER A 245 -25.02 -12.62 34.83
C SER A 245 -24.57 -13.90 35.54
N SER A 246 -25.41 -14.42 36.42
CA SER A 246 -25.28 -15.78 36.93
C SER A 246 -26.02 -16.73 35.98
N GLN A 247 -25.34 -17.82 35.61
CA GLN A 247 -25.85 -19.03 34.96
C GLN A 247 -26.06 -18.99 33.42
N ALA A 248 -24.96 -19.16 32.68
CA ALA A 248 -24.95 -19.92 31.43
C ALA A 248 -23.58 -20.61 31.28
N PRO A 249 -23.50 -21.92 30.90
CA PRO A 249 -22.22 -22.58 30.68
C PRO A 249 -21.62 -22.17 29.32
N SER A 250 -20.30 -21.98 29.30
CA SER A 250 -19.41 -21.81 28.14
C SER A 250 -19.68 -20.64 27.17
N GLN A 251 -19.42 -19.40 27.58
CA GLN A 251 -19.09 -18.32 26.64
C GLN A 251 -17.57 -18.16 26.60
N ARG A 252 -16.96 -18.48 25.45
CA ARG A 252 -15.54 -18.20 25.15
C ARG A 252 -15.31 -16.69 25.28
N LYS A 253 -14.63 -16.25 26.33
CA LYS A 253 -14.10 -14.88 26.39
C LYS A 253 -12.87 -14.83 25.49
N HIS A 254 -12.98 -14.22 24.31
CA HIS A 254 -11.84 -14.00 23.42
C HIS A 254 -10.82 -13.09 24.12
N ALA A 255 -9.71 -13.66 24.61
CA ALA A 255 -8.62 -12.94 25.27
C ALA A 255 -7.68 -12.22 24.27
N ALA A 256 -7.78 -12.54 22.97
CA ALA A 256 -6.97 -12.00 21.86
C ALA A 256 -7.41 -10.63 21.35
N SER A 257 -8.22 -9.87 22.11
CA SER A 257 -8.57 -8.52 21.70
C SER A 257 -7.40 -7.57 21.90
N ILE A 258 -7.18 -6.70 20.91
CA ILE A 258 -6.34 -5.52 21.10
C ILE A 258 -7.06 -4.61 22.12
N PRO A 259 -6.37 -4.08 23.14
CA PRO A 259 -6.93 -3.12 24.09
C PRO A 259 -7.61 -1.95 23.38
N SER A 260 -8.72 -1.46 23.92
CA SER A 260 -9.52 -0.38 23.31
C SER A 260 -8.67 0.85 22.95
N VAL A 261 -7.76 1.26 23.83
CA VAL A 261 -6.91 2.44 23.60
C VAL A 261 -5.87 2.22 22.48
N LEU A 262 -5.34 1.00 22.36
CA LEU A 262 -4.42 0.64 21.28
C LEU A 262 -5.17 0.48 19.94
N GLN A 263 -6.43 0.02 20.00
CA GLN A 263 -7.32 -0.03 18.86
C GLN A 263 -7.69 1.38 18.37
N GLU A 264 -8.05 2.28 19.28
CA GLU A 264 -8.25 3.71 18.98
C GLU A 264 -7.00 4.33 18.37
N LEU A 265 -5.80 3.98 18.85
CA LEU A 265 -4.55 4.47 18.28
C LEU A 265 -4.34 4.00 16.83
N LEU A 266 -4.72 2.75 16.52
CA LEU A 266 -4.71 2.20 15.17
C LEU A 266 -5.79 2.80 14.26
N ASP A 267 -6.91 3.25 14.84
CA ASP A 267 -8.07 3.79 14.11
C ASP A 267 -8.01 5.33 13.96
N ALA A 268 -7.33 6.04 14.87
CA ALA A 268 -7.24 7.51 14.92
C ALA A 268 -6.31 8.13 13.86
N ASP A 269 -6.11 7.44 12.74
CA ASP A 269 -5.30 7.95 11.64
C ASP A 269 -6.13 8.81 10.69
N GLN A 270 -6.11 10.13 10.94
CA GLN A 270 -6.76 11.16 10.10
C GLN A 270 -6.29 11.12 8.65
N ALA A 271 -5.15 10.49 8.35
CA ALA A 271 -4.72 10.24 6.98
C ALA A 271 -5.81 9.50 6.17
N THR A 272 -6.54 8.57 6.79
CA THR A 272 -7.56 7.77 6.09
C THR A 272 -8.75 8.60 5.57
N GLU A 273 -9.04 9.75 6.18
CA GLU A 273 -10.05 10.70 5.70
C GLU A 273 -9.69 11.25 4.31
N PHE A 274 -8.39 11.40 4.01
CA PHE A 274 -7.94 11.84 2.69
C PHE A 274 -8.18 10.78 1.61
N LEU A 275 -8.14 9.48 1.94
CA LEU A 275 -8.55 8.43 1.00
C LEU A 275 -10.04 8.55 0.67
N GLU A 276 -10.87 8.89 1.66
CA GLU A 276 -12.30 9.07 1.47
C GLU A 276 -12.60 10.32 0.61
N HIS A 277 -11.89 11.42 0.90
CA HIS A 277 -11.97 12.63 0.10
C HIS A 277 -11.55 12.37 -1.35
N ALA A 278 -10.41 11.68 -1.57
CA ALA A 278 -9.93 11.32 -2.88
C ALA A 278 -10.91 10.41 -3.64
N ALA A 279 -11.52 9.43 -2.97
CA ALA A 279 -12.53 8.55 -3.56
C ALA A 279 -13.76 9.32 -4.05
N ARG A 280 -14.26 10.29 -3.27
CA ARG A 280 -15.36 11.17 -3.70
C ARG A 280 -14.97 12.02 -4.91
N GLN A 281 -13.78 12.59 -4.91
CA GLN A 281 -13.27 13.40 -6.04
C GLN A 281 -13.12 12.55 -7.31
N LEU A 282 -12.60 11.32 -7.20
CA LEU A 282 -12.50 10.39 -8.31
C LEU A 282 -13.86 10.09 -8.94
N ARG A 283 -14.87 9.81 -8.12
CA ARG A 283 -16.24 9.58 -8.59
C ARG A 283 -16.79 10.81 -9.31
N MET A 284 -16.62 11.99 -8.72
CA MET A 284 -17.07 13.25 -9.31
C MET A 284 -16.42 13.51 -10.67
N ILE A 285 -15.10 13.34 -10.78
CA ILE A 285 -14.38 13.51 -12.05
C ILE A 285 -14.84 12.48 -13.08
N ARG A 286 -15.02 11.21 -12.68
CA ARG A 286 -15.51 10.14 -13.56
C ARG A 286 -16.88 10.51 -14.14
N ASN A 287 -17.81 10.98 -13.32
CA ASN A 287 -19.14 11.39 -13.77
C ASN A 287 -19.06 12.56 -14.78
N LYS A 288 -18.25 13.59 -14.51
CA LYS A 288 -18.03 14.71 -15.45
C LYS A 288 -17.48 14.23 -16.80
N LEU A 289 -16.59 13.23 -16.79
CA LEU A 289 -16.02 12.65 -18.01
C LEU A 289 -17.06 11.85 -18.79
N GLU A 290 -17.90 11.05 -18.13
CA GLU A 290 -18.98 10.28 -18.77
C GLU A 290 -20.07 11.20 -19.35
N GLU A 291 -20.51 12.21 -18.61
CA GLU A 291 -21.48 13.21 -19.09
C GLU A 291 -20.99 13.87 -20.39
N ARG A 292 -19.71 14.24 -20.47
CA ARG A 292 -19.13 14.84 -21.68
C ARG A 292 -19.09 13.89 -22.87
N LYS A 293 -18.90 12.58 -22.66
CA LYS A 293 -18.97 11.59 -23.74
C LYS A 293 -20.37 11.55 -24.36
N ILE A 294 -21.41 11.59 -23.52
CA ILE A 294 -22.81 11.61 -23.96
C ILE A 294 -23.08 12.86 -24.82
N HIS A 295 -22.65 14.04 -24.36
CA HIS A 295 -22.87 15.30 -25.10
C HIS A 295 -22.07 15.39 -26.41
N ARG A 296 -20.86 14.79 -26.48
CA ARG A 296 -20.04 14.77 -27.71
C ARG A 296 -20.52 13.79 -28.78
N GLY A 297 -21.33 12.79 -28.42
CA GLY A 297 -21.95 11.87 -29.38
C GLY A 297 -22.84 12.53 -30.44
N SER A 298 -23.17 13.83 -30.28
CA SER A 298 -24.06 14.57 -31.19
C SER A 298 -23.36 15.57 -32.12
N CYS A 299 -22.10 15.96 -31.90
CA CYS A 299 -21.38 16.91 -32.76
C CYS A 299 -19.90 16.54 -32.87
N ALA A 300 -19.57 15.75 -33.89
CA ALA A 300 -18.20 15.44 -34.25
C ALA A 300 -17.56 16.61 -35.01
N ALA A 301 -17.02 17.59 -34.28
CA ALA A 301 -15.99 18.47 -34.81
C ALA A 301 -15.16 19.05 -33.66
N GLU A 302 -13.87 18.70 -33.68
CA GLU A 302 -12.74 19.52 -33.23
C GLU A 302 -12.75 20.05 -31.79
N SER A 303 -11.98 19.41 -30.91
CA SER A 303 -11.29 20.14 -29.84
C SER A 303 -10.06 19.38 -29.38
N HIS A 304 -8.95 20.09 -29.15
CA HIS A 304 -7.74 19.62 -28.47
C HIS A 304 -8.03 19.32 -26.98
N GLY A 305 -8.84 18.29 -26.70
CA GLY A 305 -9.35 17.98 -25.36
C GLY A 305 -9.15 16.52 -24.97
N PHE A 306 -9.16 16.29 -23.65
CA PHE A 306 -9.04 15.00 -22.93
C PHE A 306 -9.29 13.78 -23.82
N GLY A 307 -8.20 13.21 -24.34
CA GLY A 307 -8.22 12.18 -25.34
C GLY A 307 -8.30 10.78 -24.75
N THR A 308 -8.13 9.79 -25.61
CA THR A 308 -8.17 8.38 -25.23
C THR A 308 -7.04 7.99 -24.28
N HIS A 309 -5.83 8.54 -24.49
CA HIS A 309 -4.67 8.24 -23.65
C HIS A 309 -4.81 8.85 -22.24
N GLU A 310 -5.35 10.07 -22.16
CA GLU A 310 -5.68 10.72 -20.89
C GLU A 310 -6.76 9.95 -20.14
N LEU A 311 -7.77 9.42 -20.85
CA LEU A 311 -8.79 8.58 -20.25
C LEU A 311 -8.23 7.26 -19.72
N ASP A 312 -7.31 6.61 -20.44
CA ASP A 312 -6.64 5.38 -19.95
C ASP A 312 -5.80 5.67 -18.71
N THR A 313 -5.08 6.80 -18.70
CA THR A 313 -4.32 7.27 -17.55
C THR A 313 -5.23 7.57 -16.36
N PHE A 314 -6.37 8.23 -16.59
CA PHE A 314 -7.38 8.46 -15.56
C PHE A 314 -7.95 7.16 -15.02
N ASN A 315 -8.27 6.20 -15.89
CA ASN A 315 -8.80 4.91 -15.48
C ASN A 315 -7.82 4.13 -14.58
N LEU A 316 -6.50 4.24 -14.83
CA LEU A 316 -5.47 3.68 -13.94
C LEU A 316 -5.47 4.37 -12.57
N ILE A 317 -5.52 5.70 -12.52
CA ILE A 317 -5.57 6.46 -11.25
C ILE A 317 -6.90 6.20 -10.51
N PHE A 318 -8.01 6.07 -11.25
CA PHE A 318 -9.31 5.68 -10.69
C PHE A 318 -9.24 4.28 -10.09
N TRP A 319 -8.68 3.31 -10.80
CA TRP A 319 -8.49 1.96 -10.29
C TRP A 319 -7.58 1.92 -9.06
N MET A 320 -6.51 2.73 -9.04
CA MET A 320 -5.67 2.91 -7.86
C MET A 320 -6.47 3.39 -6.65
N GLY A 321 -7.30 4.43 -6.82
CA GLY A 321 -8.17 4.91 -5.74
C GLY A 321 -9.16 3.85 -5.25
N VAL A 322 -9.75 3.09 -6.17
CA VAL A 322 -10.62 1.95 -5.84
C VAL A 322 -9.88 0.88 -5.03
N VAL A 323 -8.66 0.53 -5.43
CA VAL A 323 -7.83 -0.47 -4.72
C VAL A 323 -7.51 0.00 -3.31
N PHE A 324 -7.05 1.26 -3.14
CA PHE A 324 -6.72 1.80 -1.81
C PHE A 324 -7.93 1.87 -0.91
N GLU A 325 -9.03 2.42 -1.41
CA GLU A 325 -10.26 2.47 -0.65
C GLU A 325 -10.73 1.08 -0.25
N THR A 326 -10.78 0.13 -1.18
CA THR A 326 -11.28 -1.23 -0.94
C THR A 326 -10.45 -1.96 0.11
N VAL A 327 -9.12 -1.79 0.09
CA VAL A 327 -8.22 -2.42 1.08
C VAL A 327 -8.34 -1.76 2.45
N HIS A 328 -8.46 -0.44 2.51
CA HIS A 328 -8.51 0.29 3.79
C HIS A 328 -9.91 0.27 4.43
N SER A 329 -10.99 0.23 3.65
CA SER A 329 -12.36 0.30 4.18
C SER A 329 -12.65 -0.70 5.31
N PRO A 330 -12.39 -2.01 5.14
CA PRO A 330 -12.72 -2.99 6.17
C PRO A 330 -11.72 -2.99 7.34
N VAL A 331 -10.51 -2.47 7.10
CA VAL A 331 -9.45 -2.35 8.12
C VAL A 331 -9.83 -1.29 9.15
N PHE A 332 -10.36 -0.15 8.69
CA PHE A 332 -10.79 0.97 9.52
C PHE A 332 -12.30 0.95 9.82
N LYS A 333 -12.98 -0.17 9.52
CA LYS A 333 -14.43 -0.36 9.70
C LYS A 333 -15.30 0.75 9.11
N ARG A 334 -14.83 1.42 8.05
CA ARG A 334 -15.55 2.50 7.37
C ARG A 334 -16.39 1.98 6.20
N PRO A 335 -17.46 2.67 5.80
CA PRO A 335 -18.17 2.39 4.56
C PRO A 335 -17.30 2.67 3.33
N ILE A 336 -17.55 1.90 2.27
CA ILE A 336 -16.95 2.14 0.95
C ILE A 336 -17.67 3.32 0.29
N VAL A 337 -16.92 4.27 -0.28
CA VAL A 337 -17.46 5.41 -1.02
C VAL A 337 -17.72 5.07 -2.49
N ILE A 338 -16.77 4.41 -3.17
CA ILE A 338 -16.93 4.00 -4.57
C ILE A 338 -17.73 2.70 -4.62
N THR A 339 -19.02 2.84 -4.94
CA THR A 339 -20.03 1.78 -4.93
C THR A 339 -19.82 0.76 -6.06
N GLU A 340 -20.65 -0.28 -6.11
CA GLU A 340 -20.58 -1.24 -7.23
C GLU A 340 -21.00 -0.59 -8.54
N GLU A 341 -22.01 0.28 -8.47
CA GLU A 341 -22.54 1.06 -9.57
C GLU A 341 -21.46 2.00 -10.14
N ASP A 342 -20.69 2.65 -9.28
CA ASP A 342 -19.57 3.51 -9.67
C ASP A 342 -18.44 2.72 -10.35
N CYS A 343 -18.32 1.42 -10.05
CA CYS A 343 -17.34 0.52 -10.65
C CYS A 343 -17.83 -0.21 -11.91
N ALA A 344 -19.09 -0.01 -12.31
CA ALA A 344 -19.67 -0.71 -13.45
C ALA A 344 -18.86 -0.46 -14.74
N ILE A 345 -18.72 -1.52 -15.54
CA ILE A 345 -18.06 -1.47 -16.84
C ILE A 345 -19.14 -1.48 -17.90
N HIS A 346 -19.13 -0.45 -18.75
CA HIS A 346 -20.02 -0.36 -19.90
C HIS A 346 -19.37 -1.06 -21.09
N ILE A 347 -19.98 -2.15 -21.56
CA ILE A 347 -19.59 -2.78 -22.82
C ILE A 347 -20.30 -2.05 -23.96
N PRO A 348 -19.59 -1.52 -24.97
CA PRO A 348 -20.22 -1.04 -26.19
C PRO A 348 -20.91 -2.20 -26.91
N SER A 349 -22.19 -2.05 -27.23
CA SER A 349 -23.05 -3.10 -27.81
C SER A 349 -22.56 -3.68 -29.15
N ASN A 350 -21.54 -3.07 -29.78
CA ASN A 350 -20.92 -3.57 -31.01
C ASN A 350 -19.96 -4.77 -30.79
N SER A 351 -19.66 -5.15 -29.54
CA SER A 351 -18.79 -6.29 -29.21
C SER A 351 -19.55 -7.60 -28.95
N CYS A 352 -20.88 -7.59 -29.01
CA CYS A 352 -21.72 -8.77 -28.82
C CYS A 352 -21.77 -9.63 -30.09
N ALA A 353 -20.62 -10.14 -30.54
CA ALA A 353 -20.54 -11.23 -31.50
C ALA A 353 -20.34 -12.56 -30.74
N PHE A 354 -21.23 -12.87 -29.80
CA PHE A 354 -21.44 -14.26 -29.39
C PHE A 354 -22.49 -14.82 -30.36
N ASN A 355 -22.03 -15.71 -31.23
CA ASN A 355 -22.84 -16.37 -32.25
C ASN A 355 -24.00 -17.14 -31.60
N ASP A 356 -25.22 -16.66 -31.79
CA ASP A 356 -26.42 -17.50 -31.98
C ASP A 356 -27.50 -16.68 -32.72
N PRO A 357 -27.95 -17.09 -33.92
CA PRO A 357 -29.00 -16.37 -34.64
C PRO A 357 -30.39 -16.72 -34.07
N LEU A 358 -31.01 -15.81 -33.32
CA LEU A 358 -32.45 -15.90 -33.03
C LEU A 358 -33.26 -15.31 -34.21
N PRO A 359 -34.40 -15.93 -34.60
CA PRO A 359 -35.14 -15.53 -35.79
C PRO A 359 -35.84 -14.18 -35.59
N SER A 360 -35.65 -13.31 -36.58
CA SER A 360 -36.20 -11.97 -36.68
C SER A 360 -37.72 -11.97 -36.75
N TYR A 361 -38.42 -11.50 -35.72
CA TYR A 361 -39.74 -10.87 -35.81
C TYR A 361 -40.09 -10.22 -34.47
N SER A 362 -39.86 -8.90 -34.29
CA SER A 362 -40.72 -8.09 -33.40
C SER A 362 -40.59 -6.58 -33.63
N SER A 363 -41.67 -5.90 -33.27
CA SER A 363 -42.05 -4.51 -33.54
C SER A 363 -41.11 -3.43 -32.98
N SER A 364 -41.10 -2.27 -33.64
CA SER A 364 -40.30 -1.06 -33.39
C SER A 364 -40.30 -0.53 -31.94
N ALA A 365 -41.27 -0.91 -31.10
CA ALA A 365 -41.31 -0.52 -29.68
C ALA A 365 -40.49 -1.47 -28.77
N ALA A 366 -40.39 -2.75 -29.13
CA ALA A 366 -39.55 -3.72 -28.42
C ALA A 366 -38.06 -3.49 -28.69
N ALA A 367 -37.71 -2.94 -29.86
CA ALA A 367 -36.34 -2.53 -30.18
C ALA A 367 -35.86 -1.35 -29.33
N ALA A 368 -36.75 -0.44 -28.92
CA ALA A 368 -36.42 0.69 -28.06
C ALA A 368 -36.29 0.29 -26.58
N ALA A 369 -37.13 -0.64 -26.09
CA ALA A 369 -36.99 -1.23 -24.77
C ALA A 369 -35.76 -2.16 -24.67
N ALA A 370 -35.47 -2.91 -25.74
CA ALA A 370 -34.25 -3.70 -25.87
C ALA A 370 -32.98 -2.82 -25.98
N ALA A 371 -33.08 -1.62 -26.55
CA ALA A 371 -31.97 -0.66 -26.59
C ALA A 371 -31.60 -0.11 -25.21
N ASP A 372 -32.57 0.02 -24.30
CA ASP A 372 -32.36 0.43 -22.90
C ASP A 372 -31.82 -0.75 -22.05
N GLU A 373 -32.20 -1.98 -22.39
CA GLU A 373 -31.60 -3.23 -21.86
C GLU A 373 -30.21 -3.57 -22.45
N LEU A 374 -29.75 -2.86 -23.51
CA LEU A 374 -28.52 -3.18 -24.26
C LEU A 374 -27.22 -2.57 -23.69
N GLN A 375 -27.30 -1.83 -22.58
CA GLN A 375 -26.13 -1.46 -21.77
C GLN A 375 -25.98 -2.44 -20.60
N GLN A 376 -25.56 -3.67 -20.90
CA GLN A 376 -25.24 -4.65 -19.86
C GLN A 376 -24.07 -4.13 -19.01
N LYS A 377 -24.39 -3.58 -17.83
CA LYS A 377 -23.42 -3.26 -16.78
C LYS A 377 -22.96 -4.58 -16.18
N LEU A 378 -21.72 -4.98 -16.45
CA LEU A 378 -21.14 -6.16 -15.80
C LEU A 378 -20.80 -5.84 -14.34
N PRO A 379 -21.23 -6.67 -13.36
CA PRO A 379 -20.86 -6.48 -11.97
C PRO A 379 -19.38 -6.85 -11.78
N LEU A 380 -18.49 -5.85 -11.78
CA LEU A 380 -17.04 -6.02 -11.61
C LEU A 380 -16.70 -6.94 -10.44
N TRP A 381 -17.36 -6.71 -9.30
CA TRP A 381 -17.10 -7.40 -8.04
C TRP A 381 -17.83 -8.74 -7.90
N GLY A 382 -18.65 -9.11 -8.88
CA GLY A 382 -19.30 -10.42 -8.98
C GLY A 382 -18.31 -11.53 -9.35
N ASP A 383 -18.75 -12.49 -10.16
CA ASP A 383 -17.88 -13.58 -10.62
C ASP A 383 -16.91 -13.15 -11.72
N MET A 384 -17.05 -11.94 -12.27
CA MET A 384 -16.31 -11.48 -13.44
C MET A 384 -14.79 -11.50 -13.22
N LEU A 385 -14.29 -10.94 -12.12
CA LEU A 385 -12.86 -10.95 -11.81
C LEU A 385 -12.32 -12.38 -11.61
N LEU A 386 -13.13 -13.28 -11.05
CA LEU A 386 -12.74 -14.68 -10.89
C LEU A 386 -12.72 -15.41 -12.23
N GLN A 387 -13.74 -15.22 -13.08
CA GLN A 387 -13.83 -15.85 -14.40
C GLN A 387 -12.72 -15.39 -15.33
N GLN A 388 -12.44 -14.08 -15.36
CA GLN A 388 -11.35 -13.52 -16.13
C GLN A 388 -10.01 -14.16 -15.73
N ARG A 389 -9.75 -14.27 -14.42
CA ARG A 389 -8.51 -14.89 -13.93
C ARG A 389 -8.49 -16.41 -14.07
N ALA A 390 -9.62 -17.09 -13.98
CA ALA A 390 -9.68 -18.52 -14.24
C ALA A 390 -9.23 -18.84 -15.67
N ALA A 391 -9.70 -18.07 -16.66
CA ALA A 391 -9.24 -18.21 -18.04
C ALA A 391 -7.74 -17.96 -18.19
N ASP A 392 -7.19 -16.94 -17.52
CA ASP A 392 -5.75 -16.66 -17.51
C ASP A 392 -4.93 -17.80 -16.86
N VAL A 393 -5.46 -18.40 -15.79
CA VAL A 393 -4.82 -19.53 -15.09
C VAL A 393 -4.85 -20.79 -15.96
N ASP A 394 -5.99 -21.12 -16.55
CA ASP A 394 -6.16 -22.30 -17.41
C ASP A 394 -5.33 -22.19 -18.71
N ALA A 395 -5.15 -20.97 -19.23
CA ALA A 395 -4.31 -20.72 -20.40
C ALA A 395 -2.80 -20.84 -20.11
N ARG A 396 -2.38 -20.69 -18.85
CA ARG A 396 -0.95 -20.78 -18.46
C ARG A 396 -0.50 -22.24 -18.44
N LYS A 397 0.30 -22.60 -19.44
CA LYS A 397 1.05 -23.87 -19.51
C LYS A 397 2.36 -23.80 -18.70
N ILE A 398 2.32 -23.25 -17.49
CA ILE A 398 3.50 -23.22 -16.61
C ILE A 398 3.45 -24.50 -15.78
N GLU A 399 4.35 -25.45 -16.07
CA GLU A 399 4.45 -26.65 -15.23
C GLU A 399 4.91 -26.29 -13.81
N PRO A 400 4.29 -26.86 -12.75
CA PRO A 400 4.71 -26.63 -11.38
C PRO A 400 6.19 -27.01 -11.18
N GLY A 401 7.04 -26.02 -10.91
CA GLY A 401 8.46 -26.25 -10.58
C GLY A 401 9.49 -25.92 -11.67
N SER A 402 9.08 -25.47 -12.86
CA SER A 402 10.01 -24.85 -13.81
C SER A 402 10.41 -23.44 -13.34
N PHE A 403 11.68 -23.06 -13.51
CA PHE A 403 12.16 -21.71 -13.21
C PHE A 403 11.38 -20.71 -14.08
N SER A 404 10.56 -19.88 -13.43
CA SER A 404 9.78 -18.84 -14.08
C SER A 404 10.68 -17.64 -14.39
N THR A 405 10.45 -17.00 -15.53
CA THR A 405 11.11 -15.72 -15.83
C THR A 405 10.62 -14.64 -14.86
N PHE A 406 11.36 -13.53 -14.76
CA PHE A 406 10.91 -12.39 -13.96
C PHE A 406 9.50 -11.95 -14.37
N GLU A 407 9.25 -11.89 -15.69
CA GLU A 407 7.97 -11.56 -16.29
C GLU A 407 6.85 -12.49 -15.82
N ASP A 408 7.08 -13.81 -15.79
CA ASP A 408 6.07 -14.78 -15.36
C ASP A 408 5.70 -14.60 -13.87
N ILE A 409 6.71 -14.39 -13.01
CA ILE A 409 6.48 -14.15 -11.58
C ILE A 409 5.76 -12.82 -11.36
N ALA A 410 6.18 -11.77 -12.07
CA ALA A 410 5.56 -10.45 -11.99
C ALA A 410 4.08 -10.48 -12.41
N GLU A 411 3.75 -11.23 -13.46
CA GLU A 411 2.37 -11.42 -13.93
C GLU A 411 1.53 -12.16 -12.88
N ILE A 412 2.02 -13.28 -12.34
CA ILE A 412 1.33 -14.04 -11.28
C ILE A 412 1.05 -13.16 -10.05
N ILE A 413 2.05 -12.39 -9.58
CA ILE A 413 1.88 -11.51 -8.42
C ILE A 413 0.88 -10.38 -8.72
N SER A 414 0.92 -9.81 -9.92
CA SER A 414 0.02 -8.71 -10.32
C SER A 414 -1.44 -9.18 -10.42
N GLU A 415 -1.69 -10.36 -10.95
CA GLU A 415 -3.03 -10.95 -10.95
C GLU A 415 -3.51 -11.25 -9.53
N ALA A 416 -2.64 -11.84 -8.70
CA ALA A 416 -2.95 -12.11 -7.30
C ALA A 416 -3.32 -10.82 -6.55
N ALA A 417 -2.70 -9.68 -6.88
CA ALA A 417 -3.08 -8.38 -6.32
C ALA A 417 -4.55 -8.02 -6.59
N THR A 418 -5.08 -8.39 -7.76
CA THR A 418 -6.50 -8.16 -8.11
C THR A 418 -7.43 -9.02 -7.25
N ILE A 419 -7.08 -10.30 -7.05
CA ILE A 419 -7.88 -11.23 -6.25
C ILE A 419 -7.83 -10.87 -4.76
N LYS A 420 -6.68 -10.39 -4.27
CA LYS A 420 -6.57 -9.75 -2.95
C LYS A 420 -7.55 -8.59 -2.82
N THR A 421 -7.60 -7.67 -3.78
CA THR A 421 -8.54 -6.55 -3.73
C THR A 421 -10.00 -7.04 -3.69
N LEU A 422 -10.34 -8.08 -4.46
CA LEU A 422 -11.67 -8.72 -4.41
C LEU A 422 -11.99 -9.27 -3.02
N LEU A 423 -11.04 -9.95 -2.34
CA LEU A 423 -11.23 -10.44 -0.97
C LEU A 423 -11.62 -9.29 -0.02
N PHE A 424 -10.87 -8.18 -0.03
CA PHE A 424 -11.17 -7.02 0.82
C PHE A 424 -12.53 -6.38 0.49
N ARG A 425 -12.92 -6.38 -0.80
CA ARG A 425 -14.25 -5.94 -1.21
C ARG A 425 -15.35 -6.80 -0.59
N ARG A 426 -15.21 -8.13 -0.64
CA ARG A 426 -16.17 -9.07 -0.07
C ARG A 426 -16.27 -8.96 1.46
N VAL A 427 -15.13 -8.80 2.13
CA VAL A 427 -15.09 -8.54 3.58
C VAL A 427 -15.83 -7.24 3.92
N SER A 428 -15.63 -6.17 3.16
CA SER A 428 -16.32 -4.90 3.38
C SER A 428 -17.84 -5.02 3.21
N GLN A 429 -18.30 -5.77 2.20
CA GLN A 429 -19.72 -6.04 1.97
C GLN A 429 -20.34 -6.86 3.11
N LEU A 430 -19.62 -7.87 3.61
CA LEU A 430 -20.04 -8.66 4.76
C LEU A 430 -20.15 -7.78 6.01
N GLN A 431 -19.11 -7.00 6.34
CA GLN A 431 -19.12 -6.09 7.48
C GLN A 431 -20.24 -5.04 7.38
N ALA A 432 -20.49 -4.49 6.18
CA ALA A 432 -21.61 -3.58 5.97
C ALA A 432 -22.96 -4.26 6.22
N SER A 433 -23.14 -5.49 5.72
CA SER A 433 -24.36 -6.28 5.93
C SER A 433 -24.58 -6.59 7.42
N ILE A 434 -23.52 -6.84 8.17
CA ILE A 434 -23.58 -7.06 9.63
C ILE A 434 -24.03 -5.77 10.34
N ARG A 435 -23.41 -4.63 10.03
CA ARG A 435 -23.78 -3.32 10.60
C ARG A 435 -25.22 -2.92 10.28
N GLU A 436 -25.70 -3.27 9.10
CA GLU A 436 -27.07 -3.03 8.65
C GLU A 436 -28.09 -4.02 9.26
N ILE A 437 -27.65 -5.03 10.02
CA ILE A 437 -28.50 -6.11 10.54
C ILE A 437 -29.27 -6.74 9.37
N ALA A 438 -28.55 -7.04 8.28
CA ALA A 438 -29.13 -7.58 7.08
C ALA A 438 -29.74 -8.98 7.31
N PRO A 439 -30.71 -9.38 6.47
CA PRO A 439 -31.27 -10.73 6.51
C PRO A 439 -30.20 -11.83 6.43
N ALA A 440 -30.46 -12.93 7.14
CA ALA A 440 -29.53 -14.05 7.29
C ALA A 440 -29.08 -14.66 5.94
N ASP A 441 -29.96 -14.69 4.94
CA ASP A 441 -29.63 -15.17 3.60
C ASP A 441 -28.58 -14.28 2.90
N ARG A 442 -28.64 -12.96 3.12
CA ARG A 442 -27.67 -12.00 2.56
C ARG A 442 -26.31 -12.14 3.22
N VAL A 443 -26.29 -12.25 4.55
CA VAL A 443 -25.05 -12.48 5.32
C VAL A 443 -24.38 -13.78 4.89
N GLU A 444 -25.13 -14.89 4.87
CA GLU A 444 -24.59 -16.20 4.45
C GLU A 444 -24.15 -16.24 2.99
N ARG A 445 -24.82 -15.49 2.11
CA ARG A 445 -24.38 -15.34 0.70
C ARG A 445 -23.00 -14.71 0.63
N PHE A 446 -22.77 -13.60 1.34
CA PHE A 446 -21.44 -12.95 1.36
C PHE A 446 -20.37 -13.84 2.00
N ILE A 447 -20.70 -14.61 3.03
CA ILE A 447 -19.79 -15.62 3.62
C ILE A 447 -19.37 -16.65 2.56
N GLN A 448 -20.34 -17.22 1.84
CA GLN A 448 -20.07 -18.22 0.80
C GLN A 448 -19.27 -17.65 -0.38
N GLU A 449 -19.61 -16.45 -0.84
CA GLU A 449 -18.88 -15.76 -1.92
C GLU A 449 -17.43 -15.47 -1.51
N THR A 450 -17.21 -15.04 -0.26
CA THR A 450 -15.85 -14.82 0.26
C THR A 450 -15.06 -16.12 0.35
N LEU A 451 -15.67 -17.20 0.82
CA LEU A 451 -15.03 -18.52 0.86
C LEU A 451 -14.67 -19.04 -0.56
N ARG A 452 -15.47 -18.73 -1.58
CA ARG A 452 -15.13 -19.05 -2.98
C ARG A 452 -13.88 -18.31 -3.44
N VAL A 453 -13.73 -17.03 -3.09
CA VAL A 453 -12.53 -16.24 -3.39
C VAL A 453 -11.30 -16.84 -2.69
N ILE A 454 -11.42 -17.21 -1.41
CA ILE A 454 -10.34 -17.86 -0.66
C ILE A 454 -9.97 -19.20 -1.31
N GLY A 455 -10.95 -20.02 -1.69
CA GLY A 455 -10.72 -21.29 -2.36
C GLY A 455 -10.08 -21.14 -3.74
N PHE A 456 -10.44 -20.09 -4.49
CA PHE A 456 -9.81 -19.77 -5.77
C PHE A 456 -8.33 -19.41 -5.57
N TRP A 457 -8.01 -18.53 -4.62
CA TRP A 457 -6.63 -18.19 -4.29
C TRP A 457 -5.79 -19.41 -3.93
N ASP A 458 -6.30 -20.27 -3.04
CA ASP A 458 -5.56 -21.45 -2.59
C ASP A 458 -5.19 -22.37 -3.76
N ARG A 459 -6.05 -22.48 -4.79
CA ARG A 459 -5.80 -23.28 -6.00
C ARG A 459 -4.91 -22.59 -7.02
N SER A 460 -5.10 -21.29 -7.25
CA SER A 460 -4.47 -20.57 -8.36
C SER A 460 -3.13 -19.92 -7.99
N TYR A 461 -2.99 -19.42 -6.75
CA TYR A 461 -1.83 -18.63 -6.33
C TYR A 461 -1.13 -19.18 -5.08
N GLY A 462 -1.83 -19.96 -4.26
CA GLY A 462 -1.34 -20.42 -2.96
C GLY A 462 -0.02 -21.22 -3.04
N GLN A 463 0.15 -22.08 -4.05
CA GLN A 463 1.38 -22.84 -4.24
C GLN A 463 2.55 -21.96 -4.70
N HIS A 464 2.31 -21.03 -5.63
CA HIS A 464 3.32 -20.07 -6.09
C HIS A 464 3.82 -19.20 -4.94
N MET A 465 2.92 -18.63 -4.12
CA MET A 465 3.29 -17.81 -2.97
C MET A 465 4.13 -18.57 -1.95
N LYS A 466 3.85 -19.87 -1.74
CA LYS A 466 4.68 -20.73 -0.88
C LYS A 466 6.08 -20.96 -1.46
N GLN A 467 6.18 -21.18 -2.77
CA GLN A 467 7.46 -21.33 -3.46
C GLN A 467 8.30 -20.05 -3.38
N TYR A 468 7.70 -18.89 -3.64
CA TYR A 468 8.36 -17.59 -3.54
C TYR A 468 8.87 -17.30 -2.12
N MET A 469 8.12 -17.75 -1.11
CA MET A 469 8.53 -17.65 0.29
C MET A 469 9.70 -18.58 0.63
N GLN A 470 9.72 -19.80 0.11
CA GLN A 470 10.82 -20.75 0.31
C GLN A 470 12.11 -20.33 -0.41
N GLN A 471 11.98 -19.63 -1.55
CA GLN A 471 13.09 -19.16 -2.37
C GLN A 471 13.30 -17.64 -2.25
N HIS A 472 12.89 -17.04 -1.12
CA HIS A 472 12.90 -15.58 -0.94
C HIS A 472 14.23 -14.95 -1.35
N ASP A 473 15.35 -15.47 -0.86
CA ASP A 473 16.69 -14.94 -1.12
C ASP A 473 17.16 -15.12 -2.57
N SER A 474 16.54 -16.03 -3.33
CA SER A 474 16.84 -16.25 -4.75
C SER A 474 16.07 -15.30 -5.68
N LEU A 475 15.02 -14.65 -5.18
CA LEU A 475 14.23 -13.71 -5.95
C LEU A 475 14.88 -12.32 -6.01
N LEU A 476 14.62 -11.57 -7.08
CA LEU A 476 15.01 -10.16 -7.13
C LEU A 476 14.32 -9.38 -6.00
N PRO A 477 15.00 -8.41 -5.36
CA PRO A 477 14.43 -7.65 -4.23
C PRO A 477 13.09 -6.98 -4.54
N ARG A 478 12.85 -6.63 -5.81
CA ARG A 478 11.56 -6.14 -6.29
C ARG A 478 10.46 -7.18 -6.14
N LEU A 479 10.69 -8.40 -6.62
CA LEU A 479 9.73 -9.50 -6.49
C LEU A 479 9.52 -9.88 -5.02
N GLN A 480 10.59 -9.88 -4.22
CA GLN A 480 10.52 -10.07 -2.77
C GLN A 480 9.53 -9.07 -2.15
N SER A 481 9.69 -7.77 -2.44
CA SER A 481 8.77 -6.75 -1.94
C SER A 481 7.32 -7.01 -2.37
N TRP A 482 7.09 -7.30 -3.65
CA TRP A 482 5.74 -7.44 -4.18
C TRP A 482 4.98 -8.62 -3.59
N TYR A 483 5.55 -9.84 -3.64
CA TYR A 483 4.82 -11.01 -3.15
C TYR A 483 4.62 -10.94 -1.63
N CYS A 484 5.59 -10.41 -0.88
CA CYS A 484 5.49 -10.30 0.58
C CYS A 484 4.32 -9.41 0.99
N LEU A 485 4.16 -8.26 0.33
CA LEU A 485 3.07 -7.32 0.65
C LEU A 485 1.72 -7.82 0.17
N ILE A 486 1.65 -8.42 -1.03
CA ILE A 486 0.43 -9.06 -1.52
C ILE A 486 -0.01 -10.19 -0.59
N LEU A 487 0.92 -11.06 -0.18
CA LEU A 487 0.63 -12.17 0.74
C LEU A 487 0.27 -11.67 2.13
N GLY A 488 0.96 -10.65 2.66
CA GLY A 488 0.66 -10.06 3.96
C GLY A 488 -0.75 -9.48 4.01
N HIS A 489 -1.10 -8.66 3.02
CA HIS A 489 -2.45 -8.13 2.88
C HIS A 489 -3.50 -9.24 2.71
N TRP A 490 -3.20 -10.27 1.91
CA TRP A 490 -4.08 -11.43 1.78
C TRP A 490 -4.36 -12.09 3.14
N GLN A 491 -3.33 -12.37 3.93
CA GLN A 491 -3.51 -12.94 5.27
C GLN A 491 -4.36 -12.04 6.17
N LEU A 492 -4.14 -10.71 6.14
CA LEU A 492 -4.95 -9.77 6.91
C LEU A 492 -6.42 -9.81 6.47
N GLY A 493 -6.69 -9.83 5.17
CA GLY A 493 -8.05 -9.93 4.64
C GLY A 493 -8.77 -11.20 5.10
N VAL A 494 -8.06 -12.33 5.16
CA VAL A 494 -8.62 -13.60 5.68
C VAL A 494 -8.88 -13.52 7.19
N LEU A 495 -8.01 -12.89 7.98
CA LEU A 495 -8.27 -12.67 9.41
C LEU A 495 -9.51 -11.79 9.63
N LEU A 496 -9.62 -10.67 8.90
CA LEU A 496 -10.79 -9.78 8.96
C LEU A 496 -12.08 -10.49 8.54
N PHE A 497 -12.01 -11.38 7.56
CA PHE A 497 -13.13 -12.24 7.18
C PHE A 497 -13.55 -13.15 8.35
N CYS A 498 -12.60 -13.86 8.96
CA CYS A 498 -12.89 -14.75 10.09
C CYS A 498 -13.47 -14.01 11.29
N GLU A 499 -13.04 -12.76 11.53
CA GLU A 499 -13.61 -11.90 12.58
C GLU A 499 -15.04 -11.48 12.24
N ALA A 500 -15.31 -11.08 10.99
CA ALA A 500 -16.65 -10.71 10.56
C ALA A 500 -17.64 -11.88 10.64
N VAL A 501 -17.21 -13.12 10.34
CA VAL A 501 -18.05 -14.32 10.50
C VAL A 501 -18.40 -14.55 11.97
N GLU A 502 -17.44 -14.39 12.88
CA GLU A 502 -17.71 -14.48 14.31
C GLU A 502 -18.64 -13.40 14.81
N GLU A 503 -18.48 -12.16 14.35
CA GLU A 503 -19.38 -11.05 14.67
C GLU A 503 -20.81 -11.35 14.21
N ALA A 504 -20.97 -11.91 13.01
CA ALA A 504 -22.27 -12.35 12.50
C ALA A 504 -22.89 -13.49 13.34
N ASP A 505 -22.08 -14.48 13.72
CA ASP A 505 -22.51 -15.64 14.51
C ASP A 505 -22.90 -15.21 15.94
N GLN A 506 -22.08 -14.37 16.59
CA GLN A 506 -22.35 -13.81 17.92
C GLN A 506 -23.56 -12.87 17.92
N GLY A 507 -23.74 -12.11 16.84
CA GLY A 507 -24.88 -11.23 16.64
C GLY A 507 -26.19 -11.94 16.28
N GLY A 508 -26.19 -13.28 16.13
CA GLY A 508 -27.38 -14.06 15.76
C GLY A 508 -27.88 -13.79 14.34
N LEU A 509 -27.03 -13.26 13.46
CA LEU A 509 -27.38 -12.95 12.07
C LEU A 509 -27.29 -14.18 11.16
N SER A 510 -26.58 -15.21 11.60
CA SER A 510 -26.45 -16.48 10.90
C SER A 510 -27.55 -17.47 11.30
N PRO A 511 -28.11 -18.26 10.36
CA PRO A 511 -29.06 -19.32 10.72
C PRO A 511 -28.42 -20.36 11.65
N ARG A 512 -29.18 -20.86 12.63
CA ARG A 512 -28.68 -21.81 13.63
C ARG A 512 -28.02 -23.06 13.02
N CYS A 513 -28.57 -23.61 11.94
CA CYS A 513 -27.97 -24.76 11.25
C CYS A 513 -26.60 -24.46 10.62
N ARG A 514 -26.35 -23.21 10.18
CA ARG A 514 -25.06 -22.77 9.63
C ARG A 514 -24.03 -22.59 10.74
N LEU A 515 -24.45 -22.00 11.85
CA LEU A 515 -23.65 -21.87 13.06
C LEU A 515 -23.23 -23.25 13.59
N GLU A 516 -24.18 -24.16 13.80
CA GLU A 516 -23.91 -25.54 14.26
C GLU A 516 -22.95 -26.27 13.30
N HIS A 517 -23.09 -26.08 11.99
CA HIS A 517 -22.15 -26.63 11.01
C HIS A 517 -20.74 -26.03 11.13
N ARG A 518 -20.60 -24.72 11.35
CA ARG A 518 -19.30 -24.07 11.55
C ARG A 518 -18.63 -24.50 12.85
N GLU A 519 -19.41 -24.64 13.92
CA GLU A 519 -18.94 -25.12 15.23
C GLU A 519 -18.45 -26.57 15.17
N THR A 520 -19.27 -27.47 14.61
CA THR A 520 -18.92 -28.90 14.46
C THR A 520 -17.75 -29.12 13.51
N SER A 521 -17.66 -28.36 12.41
CA SER A 521 -16.56 -28.45 11.45
C SER A 521 -15.29 -27.69 11.88
N GLN A 522 -15.38 -26.82 12.88
CA GLN A 522 -14.33 -25.86 13.28
C GLN A 522 -13.68 -25.14 12.09
N SER A 523 -14.46 -24.88 11.03
CA SER A 523 -13.92 -24.40 9.75
C SER A 523 -13.31 -23.00 9.86
N VAL A 524 -14.00 -22.08 10.55
CA VAL A 524 -13.53 -20.70 10.78
C VAL A 524 -12.31 -20.68 11.69
N THR A 525 -12.34 -21.42 12.81
CA THR A 525 -11.21 -21.55 13.74
C THR A 525 -9.96 -22.10 13.04
N ARG A 526 -10.10 -23.19 12.27
CA ARG A 526 -8.98 -23.77 11.51
C ARG A 526 -8.45 -22.82 10.45
N LEU A 527 -9.31 -22.10 9.74
CA LEU A 527 -8.90 -21.10 8.77
C LEU A 527 -8.10 -19.98 9.43
N ARG A 528 -8.58 -19.47 10.57
CA ARG A 528 -7.90 -18.42 11.34
C ARG A 528 -6.52 -18.85 11.82
N MET A 529 -6.41 -20.03 12.45
CA MET A 529 -5.14 -20.58 12.92
C MET A 529 -4.14 -20.78 11.75
N ARG A 530 -4.60 -21.36 10.65
CA ARG A 530 -3.79 -21.53 9.42
C ARG A 530 -3.26 -20.20 8.90
N THR A 531 -4.09 -19.17 8.89
CA THR A 531 -3.74 -17.82 8.44
C THR A 531 -2.77 -17.12 9.39
N ALA A 532 -2.93 -17.26 10.71
CA ALA A 532 -2.00 -16.72 11.70
C ALA A 532 -0.60 -17.35 11.54
N LEU A 533 -0.52 -18.67 11.41
CA LEU A 533 0.74 -19.38 11.13
C LEU A 533 1.37 -18.97 9.79
N ALA A 534 0.54 -18.74 8.76
CA ALA A 534 1.02 -18.24 7.47
C ALA A 534 1.63 -16.83 7.61
N ALA A 535 1.06 -15.96 8.43
CA ALA A 535 1.63 -14.65 8.74
C ALA A 535 3.00 -14.77 9.45
N CYS A 536 3.15 -15.69 10.41
CA CYS A 536 4.44 -15.93 11.07
C CYS A 536 5.52 -16.44 10.11
N ASN A 537 5.14 -17.32 9.18
CA ASN A 537 6.06 -17.80 8.14
C ASN A 537 6.47 -16.70 7.17
N LEU A 538 5.54 -15.80 6.82
CA LEU A 538 5.87 -14.60 6.05
C LEU A 538 6.85 -13.70 6.81
N ALA A 539 6.61 -13.43 8.09
CA ALA A 539 7.55 -12.68 8.94
C ALA A 539 8.95 -13.29 8.91
N LYS A 540 9.05 -14.62 9.05
CA LYS A 540 10.32 -15.34 8.96
C LYS A 540 11.02 -15.08 7.63
N ALA A 541 10.34 -15.26 6.50
CA ALA A 541 10.95 -15.06 5.18
C ALA A 541 11.46 -13.63 5.00
N CYS A 542 10.67 -12.61 5.39
CA CYS A 542 11.05 -11.22 5.20
C CYS A 542 12.17 -10.71 6.11
N LEU A 543 12.36 -11.35 7.28
CA LEU A 543 13.39 -10.95 8.26
C LEU A 543 14.76 -11.60 7.97
N HIS A 544 14.81 -12.62 7.11
CA HIS A 544 16.02 -13.38 6.80
C HIS A 544 16.77 -12.89 5.55
N THR A 545 16.55 -11.65 5.11
CA THR A 545 17.33 -11.08 4.00
C THR A 545 18.83 -11.04 4.31
N HIS A 546 19.62 -11.77 3.52
CA HIS A 546 21.07 -11.83 3.66
C HIS A 546 21.70 -10.43 3.68
N LYS A 547 22.58 -10.17 4.65
CA LYS A 547 23.53 -9.06 4.59
C LYS A 547 24.31 -9.22 3.28
N LYS A 548 24.12 -8.30 2.33
CA LYS A 548 24.93 -8.25 1.11
C LYS A 548 26.41 -8.34 1.49
N ASP A 549 27.16 -9.13 0.73
CA ASP A 549 28.61 -9.14 0.83
C ASP A 549 29.12 -7.71 0.55
N PRO A 550 29.90 -7.11 1.46
CA PRO A 550 30.33 -5.70 1.36
C PRO A 550 31.24 -5.43 0.14
N THR A 551 31.58 -6.47 -0.63
CA THR A 551 32.43 -6.43 -1.83
C THR A 551 31.65 -6.36 -3.15
N SER A 552 30.31 -6.45 -3.14
CA SER A 552 29.52 -6.34 -4.37
C SER A 552 29.48 -4.88 -4.86
N VAL A 553 30.06 -4.61 -6.03
CA VAL A 553 30.16 -3.26 -6.65
C VAL A 553 28.87 -2.86 -7.40
N GLU A 554 27.81 -3.69 -7.37
CA GLU A 554 26.56 -3.35 -8.06
C GLU A 554 25.85 -2.17 -7.39
N PRO A 555 25.39 -1.17 -8.17
CA PRO A 555 24.62 -0.06 -7.63
C PRO A 555 23.37 -0.58 -6.91
N ALA A 556 23.11 -0.04 -5.72
CA ALA A 556 21.95 -0.46 -4.93
C ALA A 556 20.65 -0.18 -5.70
N LEU A 557 19.94 -1.26 -6.07
CA LEU A 557 18.64 -1.21 -6.76
C LEU A 557 17.57 -0.41 -5.99
N PHE A 558 17.69 -0.34 -4.67
CA PHE A 558 16.77 0.36 -3.78
C PHE A 558 17.56 1.11 -2.70
N HIS A 559 16.98 2.18 -2.19
CA HIS A 559 17.51 2.99 -1.10
C HIS A 559 17.75 2.12 0.15
N ASP A 560 18.87 2.40 0.84
CA ASP A 560 19.35 1.66 2.02
C ASP A 560 18.36 1.52 3.19
N VAL A 561 17.30 2.33 3.23
CA VAL A 561 16.27 2.24 4.28
C VAL A 561 15.42 0.99 4.14
N PHE A 562 15.34 0.41 2.94
CA PHE A 562 14.52 -0.77 2.62
C PHE A 562 15.30 -2.09 2.60
N GLN A 563 16.62 -2.03 2.44
CA GLN A 563 17.51 -3.22 2.40
C GLN A 563 17.34 -4.21 3.56
N PRO A 564 17.01 -3.80 4.81
CA PRO A 564 16.98 -4.74 5.94
C PRO A 564 15.84 -5.77 5.93
N ALA A 565 14.71 -5.49 5.27
CA ALA A 565 13.58 -6.40 5.19
C ALA A 565 12.56 -5.98 4.13
N ALA A 566 12.00 -6.96 3.41
CA ALA A 566 10.95 -6.71 2.41
C ALA A 566 9.69 -6.02 2.97
N LEU A 567 9.41 -6.17 4.27
CA LEU A 567 8.29 -5.51 4.95
C LEU A 567 8.38 -3.98 4.93
N LEU A 568 9.59 -3.43 4.82
CA LEU A 568 9.80 -1.98 4.88
C LEU A 568 9.35 -1.26 3.60
N PHE A 569 9.11 -2.00 2.52
CA PHE A 569 8.59 -1.45 1.28
C PHE A 569 7.12 -1.05 1.37
N GLU A 570 6.39 -1.50 2.40
CA GLU A 570 4.95 -1.27 2.55
C GLU A 570 4.60 0.22 2.63
N PRO A 571 3.82 0.77 1.67
CA PRO A 571 3.37 2.15 1.71
C PRO A 571 2.47 2.47 2.90
N SER A 572 1.62 1.52 3.33
CA SER A 572 0.76 1.67 4.52
C SER A 572 1.10 0.68 5.61
N THR A 573 2.03 1.08 6.48
CA THR A 573 2.54 0.23 7.57
C THR A 573 1.45 -0.32 8.51
N THR A 574 0.32 0.38 8.66
CA THR A 574 -0.83 -0.04 9.49
C THR A 574 -1.36 -1.42 9.11
N LEU A 575 -1.31 -1.81 7.82
CA LEU A 575 -1.78 -3.12 7.37
C LEU A 575 -0.91 -4.26 7.96
N LEU A 576 0.41 -4.12 7.89
CA LEU A 576 1.33 -5.10 8.48
C LEU A 576 1.29 -5.10 10.00
N VAL A 577 1.14 -3.93 10.63
CA VAL A 577 0.97 -3.83 12.09
C VAL A 577 -0.24 -4.64 12.53
N ARG A 578 -1.40 -4.43 11.92
CA ARG A 578 -2.62 -5.19 12.26
C ARG A 578 -2.47 -6.68 11.99
N LEU A 579 -1.84 -7.06 10.88
CA LEU A 579 -1.60 -8.46 10.56
C LEU A 579 -0.81 -9.16 11.66
N PHE A 580 0.38 -8.64 11.99
CA PHE A 580 1.27 -9.32 12.91
C PHE A 580 0.77 -9.25 14.36
N THR A 581 0.10 -8.16 14.76
CA THR A 581 -0.56 -8.09 16.07
C THR A 581 -1.66 -9.13 16.19
N LYS A 582 -2.59 -9.19 15.21
CA LYS A 582 -3.71 -10.14 15.24
C LYS A 582 -3.21 -11.58 15.22
N ALA A 583 -2.28 -11.91 14.32
CA ALA A 583 -1.70 -13.25 14.25
C ALA A 583 -1.03 -13.66 15.57
N ALA A 584 -0.28 -12.76 16.20
CA ALA A 584 0.38 -13.03 17.47
C ALA A 584 -0.60 -13.24 18.63
N LEU A 585 -1.60 -12.36 18.78
CA LEU A 585 -2.60 -12.47 19.85
C LEU A 585 -3.42 -13.75 19.71
N LEU A 586 -3.80 -14.13 18.49
CA LEU A 586 -4.49 -15.39 18.23
C LEU A 586 -3.68 -16.62 18.65
N LEU A 587 -2.38 -16.60 18.41
CA LEU A 587 -1.48 -17.68 18.83
C LEU A 587 -1.25 -17.68 20.35
N ILE A 588 -1.30 -16.52 21.01
CA ILE A 588 -1.17 -16.43 22.47
C ILE A 588 -2.39 -17.02 23.17
N ASP A 589 -3.61 -16.73 22.69
CA ASP A 589 -4.84 -17.30 23.25
C ASP A 589 -4.79 -18.83 23.31
N GLU A 590 -4.24 -19.45 22.28
CA GLU A 590 -4.12 -20.91 22.18
C GLU A 590 -3.11 -21.50 23.19
N ILE A 591 -2.16 -20.69 23.69
CA ILE A 591 -1.29 -21.09 24.81
C ILE A 591 -2.08 -21.08 26.13
N SER A 592 -2.98 -20.11 26.28
CA SER A 592 -3.76 -19.85 27.49
C SER A 592 -4.98 -20.77 27.66
N GLU A 593 -5.55 -21.30 26.58
CA GLU A 593 -6.71 -22.20 26.65
C GLU A 593 -6.37 -23.63 27.17
N ASP A 594 -5.10 -24.07 27.06
CA ASP A 594 -4.64 -25.39 27.51
C ASP A 594 -4.15 -25.36 28.98
N GLU A 595 -5.09 -25.23 29.94
CA GLU A 595 -4.89 -25.46 31.39
C GLU A 595 -4.87 -26.96 31.75
N CYS A 596 -4.17 -27.81 30.98
CA CYS A 596 -3.84 -29.16 31.46
C CYS A 596 -2.53 -29.10 32.28
N GLU A 597 -2.68 -29.23 33.59
CA GLU A 597 -1.72 -29.07 34.70
C GLU A 597 -0.46 -29.97 34.65
N TYR A 598 -0.16 -30.64 33.53
CA TYR A 598 0.86 -31.70 33.46
C TYR A 598 1.70 -31.75 32.18
N MET A 599 2.12 -30.63 31.57
CA MET A 599 3.16 -30.70 30.52
C MET A 599 4.09 -29.47 30.47
N MET A 600 5.17 -29.54 31.23
CA MET A 600 6.31 -28.58 31.16
C MET A 600 7.20 -28.74 29.91
N LEU A 601 6.80 -29.57 28.93
CA LEU A 601 7.60 -29.93 27.76
C LEU A 601 6.73 -30.19 26.51
N ASP A 602 5.63 -29.45 26.29
CA ASP A 602 4.90 -29.60 25.03
C ASP A 602 5.68 -28.91 23.88
N PRO A 603 6.18 -29.67 22.88
CA PRO A 603 6.84 -29.11 21.70
C PRO A 603 5.94 -28.12 20.96
N SER A 604 4.61 -28.28 21.04
CA SER A 604 3.62 -27.40 20.41
C SER A 604 3.68 -25.98 20.98
N LYS A 605 3.66 -25.80 22.31
CA LYS A 605 3.74 -24.49 22.98
C LYS A 605 5.07 -23.79 22.70
N SER A 606 6.16 -24.56 22.61
CA SER A 606 7.48 -24.02 22.23
C SER A 606 7.51 -23.48 20.80
N LEU A 607 6.82 -24.16 19.87
CA LEU A 607 6.70 -23.75 18.47
C LEU A 607 5.79 -22.52 18.33
N ILE A 608 4.67 -22.47 19.05
CA ILE A 608 3.78 -21.29 19.07
C ILE A 608 4.54 -20.07 19.60
N LYS A 609 5.30 -20.22 20.69
CA LYS A 609 6.19 -19.17 21.20
C LYS A 609 7.18 -18.69 20.14
N GLN A 610 7.78 -19.59 19.37
CA GLN A 610 8.69 -19.20 18.28
C GLN A 610 7.97 -18.39 17.20
N HIS A 611 6.75 -18.79 16.82
CA HIS A 611 5.92 -18.07 15.84
C HIS A 611 5.51 -16.67 16.32
N VAL A 612 5.08 -16.54 17.58
CA VAL A 612 4.76 -15.23 18.18
C VAL A 612 6.00 -14.32 18.18
N ASN A 613 7.18 -14.84 18.52
CA ASN A 613 8.42 -14.07 18.46
C ASN A 613 8.78 -13.58 17.05
N LEU A 614 8.39 -14.32 16.00
CA LEU A 614 8.56 -13.84 14.62
C LEU A 614 7.66 -12.64 14.32
N CYS A 615 6.41 -12.66 14.79
CA CYS A 615 5.51 -11.51 14.69
C CYS A 615 6.05 -10.29 15.46
N ILE A 616 6.56 -10.48 16.68
CA ILE A 616 7.19 -9.41 17.47
C ILE A 616 8.35 -8.78 16.69
N LYS A 617 9.26 -9.58 16.14
CA LYS A 617 10.38 -9.07 15.34
C LYS A 617 9.93 -8.35 14.06
N ALA A 618 8.86 -8.81 13.43
CA ALA A 618 8.28 -8.12 12.29
C ALA A 618 7.70 -6.76 12.69
N LEU A 619 6.99 -6.68 13.82
CA LEU A 619 6.50 -5.43 14.39
C LEU A 619 7.64 -4.48 14.77
N GLU A 620 8.72 -4.97 15.39
CA GLU A 620 9.91 -4.18 15.69
C GLU A 620 10.57 -3.63 14.42
N CYS A 621 10.63 -4.44 13.36
CA CYS A 621 11.18 -4.03 12.07
C CYS A 621 10.37 -2.87 11.46
N VAL A 622 9.04 -3.00 11.45
CA VAL A 622 8.11 -1.94 11.02
C VAL A 622 8.12 -0.74 12.01
N GLY A 623 8.45 -0.99 13.27
CA GLY A 623 8.62 -0.01 14.36
C GLY A 623 9.64 1.08 14.05
N ALA A 624 10.60 0.79 13.19
CA ALA A 624 11.57 1.77 12.74
C ALA A 624 10.96 2.86 11.81
N VAL A 625 9.73 2.65 11.34
CA VAL A 625 8.95 3.59 10.51
C VAL A 625 7.80 4.20 11.33
N THR A 626 7.08 3.40 12.11
CA THR A 626 5.91 3.86 12.89
C THR A 626 5.97 3.43 14.36
N ASN A 627 5.73 4.38 15.27
CA ASN A 627 5.71 4.11 16.71
C ASN A 627 4.56 3.18 17.12
N VAL A 628 3.48 3.15 16.35
CA VAL A 628 2.36 2.23 16.63
C VAL A 628 2.83 0.78 16.61
N ALA A 629 3.73 0.42 15.69
CA ALA A 629 4.28 -0.93 15.63
C ALA A 629 5.15 -1.26 16.84
N VAL A 630 5.92 -0.30 17.37
CA VAL A 630 6.69 -0.46 18.61
C VAL A 630 5.77 -0.74 19.79
N LEU A 631 4.68 0.01 19.92
CA LEU A 631 3.69 -0.18 20.97
C LEU A 631 3.02 -1.56 20.91
N MET A 632 2.68 -1.99 19.70
CA MET A 632 2.10 -3.30 19.48
C MET A 632 3.09 -4.43 19.79
N ALA A 633 4.36 -4.27 19.42
CA ALA A 633 5.40 -5.24 19.75
C ALA A 633 5.55 -5.40 21.28
N SER A 634 5.61 -4.28 22.00
CA SER A 634 5.67 -4.28 23.47
C SER A 634 4.45 -4.94 24.09
N HIS A 635 3.24 -4.60 23.62
CA HIS A 635 2.00 -5.19 24.12
C HIS A 635 1.95 -6.72 23.91
N VAL A 636 2.26 -7.18 22.70
CA VAL A 636 2.29 -8.61 22.36
C VAL A 636 3.35 -9.33 23.19
N SER A 637 4.53 -8.73 23.40
CA SER A 637 5.59 -9.30 24.23
C SER A 637 5.17 -9.44 25.70
N GLN A 638 4.44 -8.45 26.24
CA GLN A 638 3.89 -8.51 27.59
C GLN A 638 2.85 -9.63 27.72
N LYS A 639 1.88 -9.70 26.80
CA LYS A 639 0.86 -10.75 26.77
C LYS A 639 1.46 -12.15 26.64
N LEU A 640 2.48 -12.32 25.80
CA LEU A 640 3.20 -13.59 25.68
C LEU A 640 3.88 -13.98 27.00
N THR A 641 4.49 -13.01 27.69
CA THR A 641 5.14 -13.25 28.99
C THR A 641 4.12 -13.67 30.04
N GLN A 642 2.98 -12.98 30.10
CA GLN A 642 1.86 -13.30 31.00
C GLN A 642 1.29 -14.70 30.73
N ALA A 643 1.04 -15.05 29.47
CA ALA A 643 0.53 -16.37 29.10
C ALA A 643 1.50 -17.51 29.47
N ILE A 644 2.82 -17.28 29.36
CA ILE A 644 3.83 -18.26 29.77
C ILE A 644 3.96 -18.33 31.31
N SER A 645 3.82 -17.21 32.02
CA SER A 645 3.95 -17.18 33.48
C SER A 645 2.70 -17.67 34.21
N GLY A 646 1.51 -17.47 33.65
CA GLY A 646 0.25 -17.98 34.19
C GLY A 646 0.01 -19.47 33.92
N ALA A 647 0.80 -20.06 33.02
CA ALA A 647 0.82 -21.51 32.76
C ALA A 647 1.81 -22.28 33.68
N ARG A 648 2.39 -21.61 34.69
CA ARG A 648 3.24 -22.20 35.75
C ARG A 648 2.51 -22.11 37.07
#